data_AF-A0A7I8JGR5-F1
#
_entry.id   AF-A0A7I8JGR5-F1
#
_cell.length_a   1.000
_cell.length_b   1.000
_cell.length_c   1.000
_cell.angle_alpha   90.00
_cell.angle_beta   90.00
_cell.angle_gamma   90.00
#
_symmetry.space_group_name_H-M   'P 1'
#
loop_
_entity.id
_entity.type
_entity.pdbx_description
1 polymer ?
#
loop_
_entity_poly.entity_id
_entity_poly.type
_entity_poly.pdbx_seq_one_letter_code
_entity_poly.pdbx_strand_id
1 'polypeptide(L)'
;MIAESVLASDAVSAGQSQFVARLDTRLVSKGLSSILRRGELEEVMEFLTSVDKLGIRPSALFDNVAAEDLAVQCRRLVHNSRVEEFVHVMETLAGYQFYIKRIVDPIRVLKIFVEKRDPDMAVRYASVLPQSQLLFCSIIQEFGKKKDIVSALSAFEAVKHKSGGFNMFACRSMIDVCGICGDYMRSRSLLKEFLTQKLIPNTHVFNSLMNVNAHDLSYTFYIYRKMQSMNVKLDVASYNILLKACCLAKRVDLAQDIYEEIKYIESTRTLELDVITYSTMIKAFADAKMWQMALKVKEDMLLAGVKPNIVTWSSLISACANTGLVDQAIRVFEEMLSCGCEPNSQCCNILLNACVKSCQYDRAFRFFHSWKETGFKLGSIPAITGSESTPGIGLSSDQVIGHTKVVAFRPTTATFNILMKACGTDYHHVKDLMNEMKEMGLSPNRISWSVLIDMCGNSCNMSGALQAFKTMRGVGIKPDVVAYTAAIKACVANNNLKIAYSLFEEMKRYQIHPNLVTYNTLLKARTRYGSLHDVRQCLAMYQDMRRAGYSANDYFLKDLLGRLLGFNDHLPETCESRAQSLFIERVAVLLQKDVSENQVVDLHGLTKVEARVVVLSVLRMIKESYGPGHPIDEDLIIITGIGKEIPGEVHREWDVKHAIVKLLQDQLGLEILVGQGRVPPGSRTWTFPDRARTLPPPPEERALEKKASFRRPEDMEC
;
A
#
# COMPACT_ATOMS: atom_id res chain seq x y z
N MET A 1 19.68 44.62 -50.39
CA MET A 1 20.65 45.21 -49.44
C MET A 1 21.90 44.37 -49.24
N ILE A 2 21.89 43.18 -48.60
CA ILE A 2 23.14 42.40 -48.43
C ILE A 2 23.78 42.08 -49.80
N ALA A 3 23.00 41.56 -50.75
CA ALA A 3 23.47 41.30 -52.11
C ALA A 3 24.07 42.54 -52.80
N GLU A 4 23.52 43.73 -52.61
CA GLU A 4 24.04 44.97 -53.23
C GLU A 4 25.38 45.39 -52.64
N SER A 5 25.59 45.20 -51.32
CA SER A 5 26.88 45.47 -50.68
C SER A 5 28.00 44.50 -51.12
N VAL A 6 27.61 43.31 -51.58
CA VAL A 6 28.53 42.24 -52.02
C VAL A 6 28.82 42.35 -53.52
N LEU A 7 27.82 42.71 -54.34
CA LEU A 7 27.97 42.90 -55.79
C LEU A 7 28.69 44.21 -56.16
N ALA A 8 28.76 45.20 -55.24
CA ALA A 8 29.44 46.47 -55.48
C ALA A 8 30.97 46.45 -55.27
N SER A 9 31.59 45.28 -55.06
CA SER A 9 33.06 45.16 -54.98
C SER A 9 33.53 43.76 -55.39
N ASP A 10 34.76 43.64 -55.91
CA ASP A 10 35.41 42.40 -56.36
C ASP A 10 35.77 41.42 -55.22
N ALA A 11 34.90 41.26 -54.23
CA ALA A 11 35.10 40.45 -53.03
C ALA A 11 35.28 38.94 -53.31
N VAL A 12 34.99 38.48 -54.53
CA VAL A 12 35.25 37.10 -54.98
C VAL A 12 36.76 36.77 -54.97
N SER A 13 37.65 37.77 -55.06
CA SER A 13 39.10 37.55 -55.08
C SER A 13 39.82 37.74 -53.73
N ALA A 14 39.14 38.22 -52.68
CA ALA A 14 39.79 38.82 -51.50
C ALA A 14 39.52 38.15 -50.14
N GLY A 15 39.18 36.85 -50.15
CA GLY A 15 39.21 35.99 -48.95
C GLY A 15 38.08 36.18 -47.92
N GLN A 16 37.80 35.11 -47.16
CA GLN A 16 36.65 35.04 -46.25
C GLN A 16 36.66 36.12 -45.15
N SER A 17 37.82 36.61 -44.70
CA SER A 17 37.89 37.54 -43.55
C SER A 17 37.40 38.96 -43.83
N GLN A 18 37.54 39.49 -45.07
CA GLN A 18 37.07 40.84 -45.40
C GLN A 18 35.55 40.94 -45.52
N PHE A 19 34.90 39.87 -45.98
CA PHE A 19 33.44 39.77 -46.07
C PHE A 19 32.80 39.88 -44.68
N VAL A 20 33.34 39.17 -43.69
CA VAL A 20 32.86 39.17 -42.31
C VAL A 20 33.02 40.54 -41.64
N ALA A 21 34.11 41.25 -41.94
CA ALA A 21 34.34 42.60 -41.41
C ALA A 21 33.39 43.68 -41.96
N ARG A 22 32.62 43.38 -43.03
CA ARG A 22 31.65 44.29 -43.67
C ARG A 22 30.19 43.88 -43.51
N LEU A 23 29.91 42.76 -42.86
CA LEU A 23 28.54 42.32 -42.55
C LEU A 23 27.92 43.22 -41.47
N ASP A 24 26.90 44.01 -41.83
CA ASP A 24 26.05 44.69 -40.84
C ASP A 24 25.19 43.65 -40.11
N THR A 25 25.69 43.22 -38.95
CA THR A 25 25.03 42.23 -38.08
C THR A 25 23.64 42.70 -37.62
N ARG A 26 23.36 44.01 -37.58
CA ARG A 26 22.03 44.54 -37.24
C ARG A 26 21.03 44.35 -38.38
N LEU A 27 21.47 44.41 -39.63
CA LEU A 27 20.64 44.08 -40.79
C LEU A 27 20.42 42.57 -40.91
N VAL A 28 21.45 41.75 -40.65
CA VAL A 28 21.33 40.29 -40.60
C VAL A 28 20.35 39.86 -39.50
N SER A 29 20.52 40.37 -38.27
CA SER A 29 19.62 40.08 -37.14
C SER A 29 18.16 40.45 -37.44
N LYS A 30 17.91 41.60 -38.08
CA LYS A 30 16.56 41.97 -38.55
C LYS A 30 15.99 41.01 -39.59
N GLY A 31 16.83 40.51 -40.50
CA GLY A 31 16.46 39.47 -41.46
C GLY A 31 16.06 38.17 -40.74
N LEU A 32 16.89 37.71 -39.81
CA LEU A 32 16.62 36.54 -38.97
C LEU A 32 15.31 36.70 -38.19
N SER A 33 15.09 37.82 -37.50
CA SER A 33 13.81 38.13 -36.84
C SER A 33 12.61 38.08 -37.79
N SER A 34 12.74 38.55 -39.04
CA SER A 34 11.66 38.51 -40.02
C SER A 34 11.28 37.08 -40.42
N ILE A 35 12.27 36.23 -40.71
CA ILE A 35 12.09 34.82 -41.09
C ILE A 35 11.53 34.04 -39.89
N LEU A 36 12.11 34.24 -38.70
CA LEU A 36 11.62 33.65 -37.45
C LEU A 36 10.16 34.04 -37.16
N ARG A 37 9.71 35.27 -37.46
CA ARG A 37 8.31 35.66 -37.24
C ARG A 37 7.32 34.99 -38.21
N ARG A 38 7.76 34.62 -39.40
CA ARG A 38 6.98 33.83 -40.37
C ARG A 38 6.83 32.36 -39.95
N GLY A 39 7.77 31.87 -39.13
CA GLY A 39 7.79 30.48 -38.65
C GLY A 39 8.74 29.57 -39.43
N GLU A 40 9.51 30.14 -40.36
CA GLU A 40 10.50 29.49 -41.23
C GLU A 40 11.80 29.16 -40.43
N LEU A 41 11.66 28.38 -39.35
CA LEU A 41 12.79 28.05 -38.45
C LEU A 41 13.86 27.19 -39.16
N GLU A 42 13.45 26.30 -40.07
CA GLU A 42 14.35 25.43 -40.82
C GLU A 42 15.31 26.25 -41.71
N GLU A 43 14.80 27.25 -42.45
CA GLU A 43 15.61 28.18 -43.25
C GLU A 43 16.65 28.93 -42.40
N VAL A 44 16.28 29.31 -41.18
CA VAL A 44 17.22 29.94 -40.23
C VAL A 44 18.32 28.96 -39.84
N MET A 45 17.99 27.70 -39.51
CA MET A 45 19.00 26.70 -39.11
C MET A 45 19.92 26.30 -40.28
N GLU A 46 19.41 26.22 -41.51
CA GLU A 46 20.22 26.03 -42.72
C GLU A 46 21.17 27.21 -42.97
N PHE A 47 20.67 28.44 -42.79
CA PHE A 47 21.49 29.64 -42.86
C PHE A 47 22.60 29.64 -41.81
N LEU A 48 22.30 29.32 -40.54
CA LEU A 48 23.34 29.21 -39.49
C LEU A 48 24.37 28.12 -39.81
N THR A 49 23.95 26.99 -40.37
CA THR A 49 24.86 25.92 -40.81
C THR A 49 25.78 26.37 -41.94
N SER A 50 25.26 27.20 -42.86
CA SER A 50 26.04 27.75 -43.98
C SER A 50 27.02 28.83 -43.52
N VAL A 51 26.61 29.65 -42.55
CA VAL A 51 27.43 30.69 -41.88
C VAL A 51 28.58 30.06 -41.08
N ASP A 52 28.33 28.99 -40.33
CA ASP A 52 29.34 28.27 -39.54
C ASP A 52 30.43 27.64 -40.45
N LYS A 53 30.02 27.04 -41.58
CA LYS A 53 30.95 26.55 -42.62
C LYS A 53 31.85 27.63 -43.24
N LEU A 54 31.44 28.90 -43.16
CA LEU A 54 32.24 30.06 -43.59
C LEU A 54 33.14 30.62 -42.47
N GLY A 55 33.20 29.97 -41.31
CA GLY A 55 34.02 30.37 -40.16
C GLY A 55 33.42 31.52 -39.34
N ILE A 56 32.17 31.90 -39.60
CA ILE A 56 31.47 32.98 -38.90
C ILE A 56 30.75 32.36 -37.69
N ARG A 57 30.97 32.87 -36.48
CA ARG A 57 30.25 32.40 -35.29
C ARG A 57 28.76 32.75 -35.41
N PRO A 58 27.83 31.78 -35.45
CA PRO A 58 26.40 32.05 -35.58
C PRO A 58 25.84 32.94 -34.46
N SER A 59 26.36 32.81 -33.25
CA SER A 59 26.00 33.62 -32.08
C SER A 59 26.28 35.13 -32.24
N ALA A 60 27.17 35.54 -33.16
CA ALA A 60 27.47 36.95 -33.42
C ALA A 60 26.46 37.63 -34.38
N LEU A 61 25.56 36.86 -35.00
CA LEU A 61 24.55 37.37 -35.93
C LEU A 61 23.19 37.67 -35.28
N PHE A 62 23.02 37.32 -34.00
CA PHE A 62 21.80 37.56 -33.23
C PHE A 62 21.96 38.75 -32.29
N ASP A 63 21.02 39.70 -32.37
CA ASP A 63 20.74 40.61 -31.26
C ASP A 63 19.69 40.02 -30.29
N ASN A 64 19.37 40.76 -29.23
CA ASN A 64 18.39 40.34 -28.22
C ASN A 64 16.97 40.11 -28.80
N VAL A 65 16.60 40.77 -29.91
CA VAL A 65 15.29 40.64 -30.54
C VAL A 65 15.22 39.35 -31.35
N ALA A 66 16.23 39.08 -32.18
CA ALA A 66 16.29 37.83 -32.93
C ALA A 66 16.44 36.60 -32.01
N ALA A 67 17.18 36.73 -30.90
CA ALA A 67 17.28 35.67 -29.90
C ALA A 67 15.95 35.37 -29.20
N GLU A 68 15.12 36.38 -28.93
CA GLU A 68 13.78 36.19 -28.36
C GLU A 68 12.77 35.68 -29.41
N ASP A 69 12.82 36.16 -30.66
CA ASP A 69 12.02 35.61 -31.76
C ASP A 69 12.32 34.11 -31.98
N LEU A 70 13.58 33.69 -31.84
CA LEU A 70 13.99 32.28 -31.87
C LEU A 70 13.48 31.51 -30.65
N ALA A 71 13.56 32.10 -29.45
CA ALA A 71 12.97 31.52 -28.24
C ALA A 71 11.44 31.31 -28.36
N VAL A 72 10.72 32.22 -29.03
CA VAL A 72 9.29 32.07 -29.35
C VAL A 72 9.04 30.85 -30.23
N GLN A 73 9.83 30.64 -31.30
CA GLN A 73 9.66 29.47 -32.17
C GLN A 73 9.97 28.16 -31.43
N CYS A 74 11.05 28.11 -30.65
CA CYS A 74 11.35 26.96 -29.80
C CYS A 74 10.21 26.66 -28.80
N ARG A 75 9.58 27.68 -28.19
CA ARG A 75 8.39 27.48 -27.34
C ARG A 75 7.19 26.92 -28.10
N ARG A 76 6.97 27.35 -29.36
CA ARG A 76 5.90 26.83 -30.23
C ARG A 76 6.10 25.35 -30.57
N LEU A 77 7.33 24.91 -30.85
CA LEU A 77 7.62 23.48 -31.10
C LEU A 77 7.24 22.61 -29.89
N VAL A 78 7.63 23.02 -28.67
CA VAL A 78 7.29 22.30 -27.43
C VAL A 78 5.78 22.27 -27.20
N HIS A 79 5.08 23.41 -27.38
CA HIS A 79 3.62 23.47 -27.27
C HIS A 79 2.91 22.54 -28.26
N ASN A 80 3.41 22.47 -29.50
CA ASN A 80 2.83 21.65 -30.56
C ASN A 80 3.30 20.18 -30.50
N SER A 81 3.90 19.74 -29.39
CA SER A 81 4.41 18.38 -29.18
C SER A 81 5.52 17.90 -30.15
N ARG A 82 6.07 18.79 -30.99
CA ARG A 82 7.22 18.60 -31.90
C ARG A 82 8.54 18.64 -31.11
N VAL A 83 8.62 17.84 -30.05
CA VAL A 83 9.74 17.88 -29.08
C VAL A 83 11.06 17.31 -29.62
N GLU A 84 11.02 16.42 -30.61
CA GLU A 84 12.23 15.84 -31.22
C GLU A 84 13.00 16.90 -32.03
N GLU A 85 12.29 17.63 -32.88
CA GLU A 85 12.82 18.79 -33.61
C GLU A 85 13.33 19.88 -32.67
N PHE A 86 12.61 20.15 -31.58
CA PHE A 86 13.07 21.09 -30.56
C PHE A 86 14.41 20.65 -29.95
N VAL A 87 14.61 19.35 -29.66
CA VAL A 87 15.90 18.84 -29.19
C VAL A 87 16.97 18.97 -30.27
N HIS A 88 16.67 18.67 -31.53
CA HIS A 88 17.62 18.81 -32.64
C HIS A 88 18.07 20.27 -32.85
N VAL A 89 17.13 21.23 -32.80
CA VAL A 89 17.44 22.67 -32.84
C VAL A 89 18.33 23.05 -31.66
N MET A 90 17.99 22.60 -30.45
CA MET A 90 18.78 22.87 -29.24
C MET A 90 20.21 22.30 -29.31
N GLU A 91 20.37 21.06 -29.81
CA GLU A 91 21.69 20.43 -30.05
C GLU A 91 22.53 21.25 -31.04
N THR A 92 21.94 21.65 -32.16
CA THR A 92 22.62 22.44 -33.20
C THR A 92 23.05 23.82 -32.69
N LEU A 93 22.17 24.52 -31.95
CA LEU A 93 22.51 25.81 -31.33
C LEU A 93 23.65 25.69 -30.30
N ALA A 94 23.68 24.61 -29.51
CA ALA A 94 24.78 24.37 -28.57
C ALA A 94 26.10 23.98 -29.27
N GLY A 95 26.04 23.32 -30.44
CA GLY A 95 27.20 23.13 -31.32
C GLY A 95 27.89 24.45 -31.68
N TYR A 96 27.09 25.50 -31.93
CA TYR A 96 27.57 26.88 -32.17
C TYR A 96 27.92 27.67 -30.89
N GLN A 97 27.95 27.01 -29.72
CA GLN A 97 28.10 27.62 -28.39
C GLN A 97 27.04 28.70 -28.09
N PHE A 98 25.87 28.64 -28.72
CA PHE A 98 24.83 29.66 -28.64
C PHE A 98 23.71 29.24 -27.68
N TYR A 99 23.79 29.74 -26.44
CA TYR A 99 22.85 29.40 -25.37
C TYR A 99 21.81 30.50 -25.14
N ILE A 100 20.60 30.31 -25.67
CA ILE A 100 19.48 31.22 -25.43
C ILE A 100 18.95 30.99 -24.01
N LYS A 101 19.03 32.03 -23.18
CA LYS A 101 18.58 31.96 -21.78
C LYS A 101 17.04 31.92 -21.72
N ARG A 102 16.49 31.06 -20.84
CA ARG A 102 15.07 31.05 -20.44
C ARG A 102 14.05 30.72 -21.56
N ILE A 103 14.41 29.94 -22.59
CA ILE A 103 13.46 29.48 -23.64
C ILE A 103 12.26 28.77 -23.00
N VAL A 104 12.52 27.67 -22.29
CA VAL A 104 11.55 26.86 -21.52
C VAL A 104 12.26 26.39 -20.24
N ASP A 105 11.51 26.18 -19.16
CA ASP A 105 11.96 25.47 -17.97
C ASP A 105 12.36 24.02 -18.34
N PRO A 106 13.64 23.62 -18.19
CA PRO A 106 14.10 22.28 -18.57
C PRO A 106 13.30 21.15 -17.92
N ILE A 107 12.84 21.33 -16.67
CA ILE A 107 12.08 20.32 -15.94
C ILE A 107 10.73 20.05 -16.62
N ARG A 108 10.11 21.06 -17.24
CA ARG A 108 8.85 20.88 -17.98
C ARG A 108 9.05 20.04 -19.24
N VAL A 109 10.12 20.29 -20.00
CA VAL A 109 10.42 19.51 -21.20
C VAL A 109 10.77 18.06 -20.83
N LEU A 110 11.57 17.86 -19.78
CA LEU A 110 11.90 16.52 -19.29
C LEU A 110 10.67 15.71 -18.86
N LYS A 111 9.66 16.35 -18.26
CA LYS A 111 8.38 15.68 -17.94
C LYS A 111 7.65 15.17 -19.18
N ILE A 112 7.70 15.88 -20.30
CA ILE A 112 7.08 15.43 -21.57
C ILE A 112 7.77 14.14 -22.07
N PHE A 113 9.10 14.04 -22.01
CA PHE A 113 9.82 12.81 -22.37
C PHE A 113 9.52 11.65 -21.41
N VAL A 114 9.44 11.93 -20.10
CA VAL A 114 9.04 10.93 -19.08
C VAL A 114 7.56 10.52 -19.23
N GLU A 115 6.71 11.35 -19.83
CA GLU A 115 5.33 11.00 -20.23
C GLU A 115 5.28 10.15 -21.49
N LYS A 116 6.10 10.46 -22.49
CA LYS A 116 6.27 9.65 -23.72
C LYS A 116 7.05 8.34 -23.52
N ARG A 117 7.67 8.12 -22.34
CA ARG A 117 8.57 6.99 -22.03
C ARG A 117 9.82 6.94 -22.93
N ASP A 118 10.39 8.11 -23.22
CA ASP A 118 11.56 8.27 -24.07
C ASP A 118 12.79 8.70 -23.24
N PRO A 119 13.62 7.75 -22.75
CA PRO A 119 14.81 8.09 -21.97
C PRO A 119 15.93 8.67 -22.83
N ASP A 120 16.02 8.29 -24.11
CA ASP A 120 17.13 8.67 -24.98
C ASP A 120 17.01 10.14 -25.40
N MET A 121 15.81 10.60 -25.73
CA MET A 121 15.54 12.00 -26.02
C MET A 121 15.67 12.89 -24.77
N ALA A 122 15.26 12.38 -23.59
CA ALA A 122 15.48 13.06 -22.32
C ALA A 122 16.98 13.26 -22.02
N VAL A 123 17.80 12.22 -22.23
CA VAL A 123 19.25 12.29 -22.08
C VAL A 123 19.89 13.22 -23.11
N ARG A 124 19.48 13.17 -24.38
CA ARG A 124 19.95 14.09 -25.42
C ARG A 124 19.69 15.54 -25.00
N TYR A 125 18.44 15.88 -24.69
CA TYR A 125 18.07 17.23 -24.23
C TYR A 125 18.86 17.70 -23.00
N ALA A 126 19.00 16.87 -21.97
CA ALA A 126 19.75 17.23 -20.77
C ALA A 126 21.26 17.42 -21.05
N SER A 127 21.82 16.76 -22.06
CA SER A 127 23.24 16.90 -22.45
C SER A 127 23.58 18.26 -23.03
N VAL A 128 22.60 18.92 -23.66
CA VAL A 128 22.74 20.24 -24.29
C VAL A 128 22.87 21.37 -23.26
N LEU A 129 22.45 21.13 -22.02
CA LEU A 129 22.26 22.17 -21.01
C LEU A 129 23.45 22.27 -20.02
N PRO A 130 23.83 23.49 -19.57
CA PRO A 130 24.98 23.69 -18.68
C PRO A 130 24.94 22.99 -17.32
N GLN A 131 23.77 22.48 -16.89
CA GLN A 131 23.57 21.73 -15.63
C GLN A 131 23.19 20.26 -15.88
N SER A 132 23.72 19.66 -16.95
CA SER A 132 23.41 18.30 -17.40
C SER A 132 23.39 17.26 -16.26
N GLN A 133 24.38 17.28 -15.36
CA GLN A 133 24.47 16.32 -14.24
C GLN A 133 23.26 16.32 -13.29
N LEU A 134 22.72 17.49 -12.94
CA LEU A 134 21.53 17.59 -12.08
C LEU A 134 20.27 17.16 -12.83
N LEU A 135 20.17 17.52 -14.11
CA LEU A 135 19.06 17.14 -14.99
C LEU A 135 19.03 15.62 -15.20
N PHE A 136 20.17 14.97 -15.38
CA PHE A 136 20.29 13.52 -15.45
C PHE A 136 19.80 12.81 -14.18
N CYS A 137 20.17 13.31 -13.00
CA CYS A 137 19.66 12.77 -11.73
C CYS A 137 18.13 12.93 -11.65
N SER A 138 17.59 14.07 -12.11
CA SER A 138 16.15 14.28 -12.20
C SER A 138 15.45 13.32 -13.17
N ILE A 139 16.04 13.02 -14.34
CA ILE A 139 15.48 12.06 -15.30
C ILE A 139 15.33 10.67 -14.67
N ILE A 140 16.42 10.17 -14.07
CA ILE A 140 16.46 8.88 -13.39
C ILE A 140 15.36 8.81 -12.32
N GLN A 141 15.25 9.84 -11.48
CA GLN A 141 14.24 9.91 -10.42
C GLN A 141 12.80 10.01 -10.94
N GLU A 142 12.53 10.78 -11.99
CA GLU A 142 11.17 10.92 -12.55
C GLU A 142 10.69 9.61 -13.20
N PHE A 143 11.56 8.86 -13.89
CA PHE A 143 11.23 7.50 -14.35
C PHE A 143 11.01 6.54 -13.19
N GLY A 144 11.83 6.61 -12.14
CA GLY A 144 11.64 5.82 -10.92
C GLY A 144 10.33 6.08 -10.19
N LYS A 145 9.85 7.34 -10.15
CA LYS A 145 8.52 7.69 -9.61
C LYS A 145 7.38 7.02 -10.38
N LYS A 146 7.55 6.77 -11.69
CA LYS A 146 6.61 6.00 -12.52
C LYS A 146 6.81 4.48 -12.43
N LYS A 147 7.75 4.02 -11.60
CA LYS A 147 8.21 2.62 -11.48
C LYS A 147 8.77 2.04 -12.78
N ASP A 148 9.29 2.89 -13.66
CA ASP A 148 9.88 2.48 -14.93
C ASP A 148 11.41 2.30 -14.79
N ILE A 149 11.80 1.14 -14.26
CA ILE A 149 13.21 0.85 -13.99
C ILE A 149 14.03 0.70 -15.28
N VAL A 150 13.43 0.23 -16.38
CA VAL A 150 14.11 0.04 -17.67
C VAL A 150 14.50 1.39 -18.27
N SER A 151 13.58 2.35 -18.29
CA SER A 151 13.87 3.71 -18.78
C SER A 151 14.87 4.45 -17.89
N ALA A 152 14.76 4.27 -16.56
CA ALA A 152 15.74 4.81 -15.60
C ALA A 152 17.14 4.22 -15.80
N LEU A 153 17.24 2.92 -16.10
CA LEU A 153 18.51 2.25 -16.41
C LEU A 153 19.11 2.71 -17.74
N SER A 154 18.32 2.86 -18.81
CA SER A 154 18.82 3.42 -20.08
C SER A 154 19.40 4.82 -19.87
N ALA A 155 18.66 5.68 -19.15
CA ALA A 155 19.13 7.01 -18.80
C ALA A 155 20.42 6.97 -17.97
N PHE A 156 20.54 6.04 -17.01
CA PHE A 156 21.75 5.88 -16.19
C PHE A 156 22.98 5.40 -16.99
N GLU A 157 22.85 4.38 -17.85
CA GLU A 157 23.98 3.90 -18.66
C GLU A 157 24.43 4.96 -19.68
N ALA A 158 23.50 5.70 -20.30
CA ALA A 158 23.85 6.80 -21.19
C ALA A 158 24.61 7.93 -20.48
N VAL A 159 24.32 8.17 -19.19
CA VAL A 159 25.05 9.12 -18.32
C VAL A 159 26.44 8.58 -17.95
N LYS A 160 26.56 7.27 -17.67
CA LYS A 160 27.82 6.58 -17.39
C LYS A 160 28.77 6.66 -18.59
N HIS A 161 28.26 6.43 -19.80
CA HIS A 161 29.00 6.61 -21.05
C HIS A 161 29.45 8.07 -21.25
N LYS A 162 28.54 9.05 -21.12
CA LYS A 162 28.87 10.47 -21.32
C LYS A 162 29.81 11.06 -20.25
N SER A 163 29.77 10.53 -19.03
CA SER A 163 30.65 10.97 -17.94
C SER A 163 32.04 10.30 -17.95
N GLY A 164 32.30 9.38 -18.90
CA GLY A 164 33.54 8.60 -18.94
C GLY A 164 33.69 7.61 -17.77
N GLY A 165 32.58 7.26 -17.08
CA GLY A 165 32.59 6.44 -15.88
C GLY A 165 31.42 6.72 -14.94
N PHE A 166 31.49 6.17 -13.73
CA PHE A 166 30.42 6.29 -12.73
C PHE A 166 30.37 7.69 -12.09
N ASN A 167 29.31 8.45 -12.38
CA ASN A 167 28.97 9.66 -11.63
C ASN A 167 28.25 9.30 -10.31
N MET A 168 28.83 9.65 -9.16
CA MET A 168 28.31 9.27 -7.83
C MET A 168 26.89 9.79 -7.54
N PHE A 169 26.49 10.95 -8.09
CA PHE A 169 25.11 11.46 -7.94
C PHE A 169 24.11 10.64 -8.76
N ALA A 170 24.46 10.30 -10.00
CA ALA A 170 23.65 9.43 -10.84
C ALA A 170 23.55 8.01 -10.24
N CYS A 171 24.64 7.49 -9.67
CA CYS A 171 24.67 6.20 -8.99
C CYS A 171 23.73 6.18 -7.78
N ARG A 172 23.83 7.18 -6.90
CA ARG A 172 22.92 7.36 -5.76
C ARG A 172 21.46 7.38 -6.24
N SER A 173 21.16 8.20 -7.25
CA SER A 173 19.82 8.31 -7.82
C SER A 173 19.30 6.98 -8.36
N MET A 174 20.14 6.22 -9.08
CA MET A 174 19.76 4.90 -9.60
C MET A 174 19.53 3.89 -8.48
N ILE A 175 20.34 3.90 -7.41
CA ILE A 175 20.14 3.05 -6.23
C ILE A 175 18.84 3.41 -5.50
N ASP A 176 18.56 4.70 -5.30
CA ASP A 176 17.31 5.17 -4.69
C ASP A 176 16.09 4.72 -5.53
N VAL A 177 16.20 4.75 -6.87
CA VAL A 177 15.17 4.23 -7.79
C VAL A 177 15.01 2.71 -7.71
N CYS A 178 16.10 1.94 -7.59
CA CYS A 178 16.03 0.50 -7.31
C CYS A 178 15.18 0.21 -6.06
N GLY A 179 15.32 1.03 -5.01
CA GLY A 179 14.47 0.95 -3.80
C GLY A 179 12.99 1.25 -4.06
N ILE A 180 12.67 2.31 -4.83
CA ILE A 180 11.29 2.70 -5.17
C ILE A 180 10.59 1.62 -6.04
N CYS A 181 11.34 1.00 -6.95
CA CYS A 181 10.86 -0.06 -7.83
C CYS A 181 10.82 -1.44 -7.16
N GLY A 182 11.49 -1.62 -6.01
CA GLY A 182 11.58 -2.89 -5.28
C GLY A 182 12.70 -3.83 -5.75
N ASP A 183 13.48 -3.45 -6.77
CA ASP A 183 14.62 -4.22 -7.26
C ASP A 183 15.90 -3.90 -6.47
N TYR A 184 15.94 -4.36 -5.21
CA TYR A 184 17.15 -4.25 -4.40
C TYR A 184 18.31 -5.07 -4.98
N MET A 185 18.05 -6.11 -5.78
CA MET A 185 19.10 -6.96 -6.37
C MET A 185 19.97 -6.19 -7.38
N ARG A 186 19.38 -5.30 -8.20
CA ARG A 186 20.13 -4.39 -9.07
C ARG A 186 21.04 -3.46 -8.28
N SER A 187 20.63 -2.99 -7.10
CA SER A 187 21.51 -2.20 -6.22
C SER A 187 22.77 -2.99 -5.78
N ARG A 188 22.64 -4.30 -5.54
CA ARG A 188 23.76 -5.20 -5.23
C ARG A 188 24.68 -5.40 -6.42
N SER A 189 24.14 -5.43 -7.64
CA SER A 189 24.92 -5.47 -8.89
C SER A 189 25.80 -4.24 -9.03
N LEU A 190 25.24 -3.04 -8.82
CA LEU A 190 26.00 -1.78 -8.88
C LEU A 190 27.15 -1.75 -7.86
N LEU A 191 26.94 -2.27 -6.64
CA LEU A 191 28.05 -2.40 -5.67
C LEU A 191 29.14 -3.37 -6.19
N LYS A 192 28.77 -4.50 -6.80
CA LYS A 192 29.76 -5.40 -7.42
C LYS A 192 30.53 -4.71 -8.55
N GLU A 193 29.87 -3.90 -9.39
CA GLU A 193 30.51 -3.12 -10.45
C GLU A 193 31.51 -2.08 -9.92
N PHE A 194 31.21 -1.39 -8.81
CA PHE A 194 32.20 -0.51 -8.16
C PHE A 194 33.43 -1.28 -7.69
N LEU A 195 33.22 -2.45 -7.08
CA LEU A 195 34.30 -3.28 -6.56
C LEU A 195 35.18 -3.87 -7.67
N THR A 196 34.62 -4.30 -8.80
CA THR A 196 35.42 -4.79 -9.95
C THR A 196 36.22 -3.67 -10.61
N GLN A 197 35.66 -2.45 -10.69
CA GLN A 197 36.36 -1.27 -11.21
C GLN A 197 37.29 -0.60 -10.18
N LYS A 198 37.43 -1.15 -8.97
CA LYS A 198 38.23 -0.61 -7.85
C LYS A 198 37.86 0.83 -7.46
N LEU A 199 36.63 1.25 -7.74
CA LEU A 199 36.12 2.56 -7.33
C LEU A 199 35.68 2.50 -5.86
N ILE A 200 35.94 3.59 -5.12
CA ILE A 200 35.50 3.75 -3.73
C ILE A 200 34.22 4.60 -3.74
N PRO A 201 33.04 4.05 -3.41
CA PRO A 201 31.82 4.83 -3.27
C PRO A 201 31.94 5.80 -2.09
N ASN A 202 31.29 6.96 -2.19
CA ASN A 202 31.21 7.89 -1.06
C ASN A 202 30.14 7.46 -0.04
N THR A 203 30.15 8.09 1.13
CA THR A 203 29.21 7.84 2.24
C THR A 203 27.74 7.86 1.79
N HIS A 204 27.35 8.77 0.90
CA HIS A 204 25.96 8.85 0.42
C HIS A 204 25.55 7.65 -0.47
N VAL A 205 26.45 7.16 -1.33
CA VAL A 205 26.18 5.95 -2.14
C VAL A 205 26.07 4.72 -1.24
N PHE A 206 26.96 4.58 -0.24
CA PHE A 206 26.86 3.50 0.75
C PHE A 206 25.58 3.59 1.60
N ASN A 207 25.18 4.79 2.03
CA ASN A 207 23.93 4.98 2.76
C ASN A 207 22.70 4.61 1.91
N SER A 208 22.64 5.02 0.64
CA SER A 208 21.56 4.58 -0.26
C SER A 208 21.55 3.05 -0.44
N LEU A 209 22.71 2.41 -0.62
CA LEU A 209 22.80 0.94 -0.71
C LEU A 209 22.30 0.24 0.55
N MET A 210 22.72 0.70 1.74
CA MET A 210 22.27 0.15 3.01
C MET A 210 20.76 0.34 3.22
N ASN A 211 20.22 1.53 2.91
CA ASN A 211 18.80 1.83 3.12
C ASN A 211 17.88 1.02 2.20
N VAL A 212 18.27 0.83 0.94
CA VAL A 212 17.54 -0.02 -0.03
C VAL A 212 17.56 -1.49 0.38
N ASN A 213 18.64 -1.94 1.02
CA ASN A 213 18.79 -3.33 1.48
C ASN A 213 18.42 -3.55 2.96
N ALA A 214 17.85 -2.56 3.66
CA ALA A 214 17.64 -2.58 5.11
C ALA A 214 16.74 -3.73 5.65
N HIS A 215 16.00 -4.43 4.78
CA HIS A 215 15.27 -5.65 5.14
C HIS A 215 16.15 -6.92 5.20
N ASP A 216 17.33 -6.89 4.58
CA ASP A 216 18.36 -7.92 4.65
C ASP A 216 19.50 -7.43 5.57
N LEU A 217 19.39 -7.79 6.84
CA LEU A 217 20.35 -7.40 7.87
C LEU A 217 21.78 -7.86 7.53
N SER A 218 21.92 -9.10 7.07
CA SER A 218 23.22 -9.71 6.73
C SER A 218 23.93 -8.93 5.63
N TYR A 219 23.20 -8.55 4.57
CA TYR A 219 23.76 -7.75 3.49
C TYR A 219 24.00 -6.29 3.90
N THR A 220 23.15 -5.71 4.75
CA THR A 220 23.35 -4.36 5.30
C THR A 220 24.63 -4.28 6.13
N PHE A 221 24.87 -5.25 7.01
CA PHE A 221 26.11 -5.34 7.80
C PHE A 221 27.35 -5.71 6.95
N TYR A 222 27.18 -6.45 5.86
CA TYR A 222 28.25 -6.63 4.86
C TYR A 222 28.65 -5.29 4.23
N ILE A 223 27.69 -4.44 3.84
CA ILE A 223 27.99 -3.10 3.30
C ILE A 223 28.70 -2.23 4.34
N TYR A 224 28.21 -2.18 5.58
CA TYR A 224 28.83 -1.43 6.68
C TYR A 224 30.28 -1.86 6.95
N ARG A 225 30.54 -3.17 7.09
CA ARG A 225 31.92 -3.68 7.23
C ARG A 225 32.77 -3.37 6.01
N LYS A 226 32.19 -3.36 4.81
CA LYS A 226 32.90 -3.01 3.58
C LYS A 226 33.30 -1.53 3.56
N MET A 227 32.40 -0.64 3.97
CA MET A 227 32.60 0.80 4.13
C MET A 227 33.73 1.09 5.13
N GLN A 228 33.74 0.41 6.29
CA GLN A 228 34.83 0.45 7.27
C GLN A 228 36.16 -0.03 6.65
N SER A 229 36.19 -1.18 5.97
CA SER A 229 37.41 -1.72 5.33
C SER A 229 38.01 -0.83 4.22
N MET A 230 37.23 0.15 3.74
CA MET A 230 37.63 1.12 2.71
C MET A 230 37.92 2.51 3.31
N ASN A 231 37.97 2.63 4.64
CA ASN A 231 38.19 3.87 5.40
C ASN A 231 37.21 5.01 5.04
N VAL A 232 35.97 4.68 4.65
CA VAL A 232 34.94 5.68 4.34
C VAL A 232 34.26 6.09 5.64
N LYS A 233 34.35 7.38 6.01
CA LYS A 233 33.77 7.91 7.24
C LYS A 233 32.24 7.74 7.26
N LEU A 234 31.73 7.16 8.34
CA LEU A 234 30.30 7.04 8.61
C LEU A 234 29.74 8.38 9.10
N ASP A 235 28.48 8.65 8.75
CA ASP A 235 27.72 9.80 9.22
C ASP A 235 26.48 9.37 10.03
N VAL A 236 25.77 10.35 10.59
CA VAL A 236 24.50 10.13 11.32
C VAL A 236 23.52 9.29 10.49
N ALA A 237 23.47 9.48 9.17
CA ALA A 237 22.57 8.73 8.31
C ALA A 237 22.99 7.26 8.18
N SER A 238 24.28 6.94 8.11
CA SER A 238 24.80 5.57 8.16
C SER A 238 24.29 4.83 9.41
N TYR A 239 24.45 5.44 10.59
CA TYR A 239 24.05 4.85 11.85
C TYR A 239 22.53 4.72 12.00
N ASN A 240 21.75 5.72 11.58
CA ASN A 240 20.29 5.64 11.56
C ASN A 240 19.77 4.50 10.67
N ILE A 241 20.43 4.23 9.54
CA ILE A 241 20.06 3.13 8.64
C ILE A 241 20.38 1.77 9.28
N LEU A 242 21.52 1.64 9.97
CA LEU A 242 21.91 0.41 10.68
C LEU A 242 20.94 0.10 11.82
N LEU A 243 20.60 1.09 12.64
CA LEU A 243 19.58 0.94 13.69
C LEU A 243 18.23 0.52 13.09
N LYS A 244 17.78 1.17 12.00
CA LYS A 244 16.57 0.78 11.26
C LYS A 244 16.63 -0.68 10.80
N ALA A 245 17.74 -1.15 10.24
CA ALA A 245 17.90 -2.53 9.78
C ALA A 245 17.86 -3.53 10.94
N CYS A 246 18.56 -3.26 12.06
CA CYS A 246 18.48 -4.08 13.26
C CYS A 246 17.06 -4.15 13.82
N CYS A 247 16.33 -3.03 13.82
CA CYS A 247 14.95 -2.95 14.28
C CYS A 247 13.98 -3.76 13.39
N LEU A 248 14.12 -3.67 12.06
CA LEU A 248 13.35 -4.49 11.11
C LEU A 248 13.60 -6.00 11.30
N ALA A 249 14.85 -6.38 11.56
CA ALA A 249 15.25 -7.75 11.85
C ALA A 249 15.01 -8.20 13.31
N LYS A 250 14.53 -7.31 14.18
CA LYS A 250 14.33 -7.53 15.63
C LYS A 250 15.61 -7.98 16.37
N ARG A 251 16.79 -7.56 15.89
CA ARG A 251 18.09 -7.86 16.50
C ARG A 251 18.47 -6.79 17.51
N VAL A 252 17.98 -7.00 18.73
CA VAL A 252 18.13 -6.16 19.93
C VAL A 252 19.60 -5.94 20.29
N ASP A 253 20.37 -7.03 20.24
CA ASP A 253 21.81 -7.10 20.49
C ASP A 253 22.60 -6.19 19.56
N LEU A 254 22.45 -6.37 18.24
CA LEU A 254 23.18 -5.57 17.25
C LEU A 254 22.74 -4.10 17.24
N ALA A 255 21.49 -3.80 17.63
CA ALA A 255 21.05 -2.42 17.79
C ALA A 255 21.70 -1.74 19.00
N GLN A 256 22.00 -2.49 20.07
CA GLN A 256 22.74 -2.01 21.23
C GLN A 256 24.23 -1.82 20.90
N ASP A 257 24.86 -2.77 20.21
CA ASP A 257 26.28 -2.65 19.80
C ASP A 257 26.52 -1.38 18.96
N ILE A 258 25.66 -1.12 17.98
CA ILE A 258 25.70 0.08 17.15
C ILE A 258 25.47 1.35 17.99
N TYR A 259 24.66 1.30 19.04
CA TYR A 259 24.43 2.46 19.91
C TYR A 259 25.65 2.79 20.79
N GLU A 260 26.33 1.78 21.34
CA GLU A 260 27.57 2.01 22.09
C GLU A 260 28.71 2.50 21.16
N GLU A 261 28.74 2.09 19.88
CA GLU A 261 29.64 2.67 18.87
C GLU A 261 29.36 4.16 18.63
N ILE A 262 28.09 4.55 18.47
CA ILE A 262 27.67 5.96 18.32
C ILE A 262 28.13 6.80 19.53
N LYS A 263 27.94 6.30 20.75
CA LYS A 263 28.42 6.94 21.99
C LYS A 263 29.93 7.10 22.05
N TYR A 264 30.67 6.05 21.68
CA TYR A 264 32.13 6.12 21.63
C TYR A 264 32.59 7.24 20.67
N ILE A 265 31.97 7.32 19.49
CA ILE A 265 32.26 8.33 18.48
C ILE A 265 31.90 9.75 18.98
N GLU A 266 30.75 9.93 19.62
CA GLU A 266 30.35 11.18 20.29
C GLU A 266 31.40 11.61 21.33
N SER A 267 31.86 10.68 22.18
CA SER A 267 32.87 10.97 23.21
C SER A 267 34.22 11.44 22.65
N THR A 268 34.58 11.02 21.42
CA THR A 268 35.78 11.51 20.71
C THR A 268 35.61 12.88 20.04
N ARG A 269 34.43 13.51 20.17
CA ARG A 269 34.02 14.75 19.48
C ARG A 269 34.12 14.67 17.95
N THR A 270 34.04 13.47 17.37
CA THR A 270 34.09 13.29 15.90
C THR A 270 32.73 13.39 15.22
N LEU A 271 31.66 13.43 16.03
CA LEU A 271 30.26 13.57 15.67
C LEU A 271 29.51 14.27 16.83
N GLU A 272 28.76 15.34 16.56
CA GLU A 272 27.85 15.95 17.54
C GLU A 272 26.44 15.41 17.30
N LEU A 273 25.80 14.84 18.34
CA LEU A 273 24.46 14.28 18.22
C LEU A 273 23.41 15.34 18.55
N ASP A 274 22.56 15.63 17.56
CA ASP A 274 21.50 16.63 17.71
C ASP A 274 20.15 16.00 18.15
N VAL A 275 19.16 16.86 18.37
CA VAL A 275 17.78 16.45 18.74
C VAL A 275 17.19 15.47 17.72
N ILE A 276 17.50 15.64 16.43
CA ILE A 276 16.98 14.79 15.34
C ILE A 276 17.58 13.39 15.45
N THR A 277 18.88 13.30 15.70
CA THR A 277 19.62 12.04 15.82
C THR A 277 19.11 11.23 17.01
N TYR A 278 19.10 11.81 18.22
CA TYR A 278 18.56 11.17 19.41
C TYR A 278 17.09 10.74 19.24
N SER A 279 16.25 11.60 18.64
CA SER A 279 14.84 11.24 18.36
C SER A 279 14.70 10.08 17.36
N THR A 280 15.60 9.98 16.39
CA THR A 280 15.60 8.89 15.40
C THR A 280 16.00 7.56 16.04
N MET A 281 17.03 7.57 16.89
CA MET A 281 17.45 6.39 17.67
C MET A 281 16.33 5.92 18.62
N ILE A 282 15.75 6.84 19.40
CA ILE A 282 14.61 6.58 20.29
C ILE A 282 13.42 5.98 19.52
N LYS A 283 13.10 6.53 18.34
CA LYS A 283 12.03 5.99 17.50
C LYS A 283 12.35 4.59 16.97
N ALA A 284 13.57 4.32 16.53
CA ALA A 284 13.97 2.99 16.06
C ALA A 284 13.78 1.95 17.18
N PHE A 285 14.30 2.22 18.38
CA PHE A 285 14.10 1.37 19.55
C PHE A 285 12.62 1.23 19.94
N ALA A 286 11.82 2.30 19.84
CA ALA A 286 10.38 2.27 20.09
C ALA A 286 9.62 1.34 19.12
N ASP A 287 9.89 1.47 17.82
CA ASP A 287 9.28 0.65 16.77
C ASP A 287 9.72 -0.83 16.89
N ALA A 288 10.95 -1.08 17.38
CA ALA A 288 11.45 -2.42 17.75
C ALA A 288 10.93 -2.97 19.08
N LYS A 289 10.06 -2.23 19.80
CA LYS A 289 9.55 -2.57 21.14
C LYS A 289 10.61 -2.62 22.26
N MET A 290 11.79 -2.06 22.02
CA MET A 290 12.92 -1.98 22.97
C MET A 290 12.80 -0.74 23.88
N TRP A 291 11.73 -0.66 24.65
CA TRP A 291 11.41 0.50 25.49
C TRP A 291 12.51 0.87 26.50
N GLN A 292 13.27 -0.10 27.03
CA GLN A 292 14.39 0.15 27.95
C GLN A 292 15.52 0.91 27.26
N MET A 293 15.91 0.50 26.05
CA MET A 293 16.93 1.22 25.27
C MET A 293 16.43 2.60 24.86
N ALA A 294 15.14 2.74 24.51
CA ALA A 294 14.57 4.06 24.22
C ALA A 294 14.66 5.01 25.45
N LEU A 295 14.43 4.53 26.68
CA LEU A 295 14.61 5.32 27.90
C LEU A 295 16.09 5.61 28.21
N LYS A 296 16.99 4.64 28.05
CA LYS A 296 18.44 4.84 28.18
C LYS A 296 18.92 5.97 27.26
N VAL A 297 18.52 5.92 25.99
CA VAL A 297 18.86 6.95 25.00
C VAL A 297 18.27 8.33 25.35
N LYS A 298 17.12 8.40 26.04
CA LYS A 298 16.58 9.67 26.58
C LYS A 298 17.43 10.19 27.73
N GLU A 299 17.88 9.33 28.64
CA GLU A 299 18.78 9.72 29.73
C GLU A 299 20.11 10.25 29.19
N ASP A 300 20.69 9.55 28.21
CA ASP A 300 21.90 9.95 27.52
C ASP A 300 21.74 11.29 26.76
N MET A 301 20.62 11.48 26.06
CA MET A 301 20.25 12.76 25.44
C MET A 301 20.23 13.93 26.43
N LEU A 302 19.67 13.70 27.63
CA LEU A 302 19.63 14.71 28.70
C LEU A 302 21.03 14.99 29.29
N LEU A 303 21.87 13.95 29.46
CA LEU A 303 23.26 14.10 29.91
C LEU A 303 24.12 14.88 28.90
N ALA A 304 23.86 14.74 27.60
CA ALA A 304 24.45 15.55 26.55
C ALA A 304 23.92 17.00 26.49
N GLY A 305 23.00 17.39 27.39
CA GLY A 305 22.37 18.72 27.41
C GLY A 305 21.32 18.94 26.32
N VAL A 306 20.98 17.91 25.55
CA VAL A 306 20.05 17.97 24.42
C VAL A 306 18.62 17.79 24.94
N LYS A 307 17.73 18.75 24.71
CA LYS A 307 16.35 18.69 25.24
C LYS A 307 15.43 17.83 24.36
N PRO A 308 14.74 16.81 24.91
CA PRO A 308 13.72 16.04 24.19
C PRO A 308 12.59 16.92 23.65
N ASN A 309 12.19 16.71 22.40
CA ASN A 309 11.08 17.40 21.76
C ASN A 309 9.81 16.54 21.74
N ILE A 310 8.69 17.09 21.25
CA ILE A 310 7.40 16.38 21.21
C ILE A 310 7.44 15.07 20.39
N VAL A 311 8.28 14.98 19.36
CA VAL A 311 8.49 13.73 18.60
C VAL A 311 9.18 12.71 19.50
N THR A 312 10.27 13.11 20.18
CA THR A 312 11.01 12.29 21.15
C THR A 312 10.06 11.69 22.20
N TRP A 313 9.27 12.54 22.88
CA TRP A 313 8.32 12.10 23.90
C TRP A 313 7.24 11.18 23.32
N SER A 314 6.66 11.52 22.17
CA SER A 314 5.64 10.68 21.53
C SER A 314 6.16 9.28 21.19
N SER A 315 7.42 9.15 20.79
CA SER A 315 8.09 7.86 20.54
C SER A 315 8.34 7.09 21.83
N LEU A 316 8.77 7.72 22.92
CA LEU A 316 8.97 7.06 24.22
C LEU A 316 7.65 6.52 24.80
N ILE A 317 6.59 7.34 24.77
CA ILE A 317 5.24 6.93 25.19
C ILE A 317 4.75 5.77 24.32
N SER A 318 4.99 5.83 23.00
CA SER A 318 4.64 4.75 22.07
C SER A 318 5.41 3.45 22.33
N ALA A 319 6.69 3.53 22.68
CA ALA A 319 7.52 2.37 23.02
C ALA A 319 6.91 1.58 24.19
N CYS A 320 6.55 2.28 25.27
CA CYS A 320 5.97 1.69 26.47
C CYS A 320 4.52 1.24 26.24
N ALA A 321 3.73 2.00 25.49
CA ALA A 321 2.36 1.64 25.14
C ALA A 321 2.27 0.36 24.29
N ASN A 322 3.14 0.22 23.28
CA ASN A 322 3.12 -0.91 22.34
C ASN A 322 3.71 -2.22 22.91
N THR A 323 4.39 -2.14 24.06
CA THR A 323 4.84 -3.29 24.86
C THR A 323 3.84 -3.69 25.96
N GLY A 324 2.77 -2.92 26.16
CA GLY A 324 1.76 -3.16 27.20
C GLY A 324 2.09 -2.54 28.57
N LEU A 325 3.18 -1.78 28.68
CA LEU A 325 3.63 -1.14 29.91
C LEU A 325 2.93 0.22 30.12
N VAL A 326 1.62 0.16 30.35
CA VAL A 326 0.75 1.34 30.50
C VAL A 326 1.26 2.31 31.58
N ASP A 327 1.67 1.81 32.75
CA ASP A 327 2.16 2.66 33.84
C ASP A 327 3.51 3.33 33.54
N GLN A 328 4.39 2.69 32.76
CA GLN A 328 5.61 3.35 32.29
C GLN A 328 5.29 4.41 31.24
N ALA A 329 4.34 4.17 30.34
CA ALA A 329 3.89 5.16 29.37
C ALA A 329 3.30 6.41 30.05
N ILE A 330 2.55 6.22 31.14
CA ILE A 330 2.00 7.31 31.97
C ILE A 330 3.12 8.09 32.66
N ARG A 331 4.08 7.42 33.31
CA ARG A 331 5.25 8.09 33.92
C ARG A 331 6.01 8.96 32.92
N VAL A 332 6.24 8.46 31.69
CA VAL A 332 6.91 9.21 30.63
C VAL A 332 6.07 10.43 30.17
N PHE A 333 4.74 10.33 30.17
CA PHE A 333 3.87 11.46 29.85
C PHE A 333 3.86 12.51 30.98
N GLU A 334 3.86 12.09 32.25
CA GLU A 334 3.99 12.99 33.40
C GLU A 334 5.36 13.68 33.44
N GLU A 335 6.43 12.96 33.06
CA GLU A 335 7.78 13.52 32.88
C GLU A 335 7.79 14.59 31.77
N MET A 336 7.18 14.31 30.62
CA MET A 336 7.02 15.28 29.52
C MET A 336 6.34 16.59 29.98
N LEU A 337 5.26 16.50 30.75
CA LEU A 337 4.57 17.67 31.32
C LEU A 337 5.48 18.42 32.31
N SER A 338 6.21 17.69 33.15
CA SER A 338 7.13 18.25 34.15
C SER A 338 8.31 18.98 33.51
N CYS A 339 8.79 18.51 32.35
CA CYS A 339 9.79 19.19 31.52
C CYS A 339 9.25 20.43 30.77
N GLY A 340 7.97 20.77 30.92
CA GLY A 340 7.33 21.90 30.26
C GLY A 340 6.99 21.68 28.78
N CYS A 341 7.00 20.42 28.32
CA CYS A 341 6.71 20.08 26.92
C CYS A 341 5.20 19.93 26.68
N GLU A 342 4.66 20.65 25.69
CA GLU A 342 3.22 20.64 25.43
C GLU A 342 2.76 19.31 24.80
N PRO A 343 1.81 18.58 25.42
CA PRO A 343 1.26 17.36 24.84
C PRO A 343 0.45 17.68 23.60
N ASN A 344 0.72 16.98 22.49
CA ASN A 344 -0.15 16.98 21.34
C ASN A 344 -1.21 15.87 21.44
N SER A 345 -2.18 15.89 20.51
CA SER A 345 -3.24 14.87 20.45
C SER A 345 -2.70 13.46 20.22
N GLN A 346 -1.53 13.30 19.58
CA GLN A 346 -0.89 12.00 19.37
C GLN A 346 -0.43 11.39 20.70
N CYS A 347 0.26 12.12 21.58
CA CYS A 347 0.67 11.62 22.90
C CYS A 347 -0.55 11.17 23.72
N CYS A 348 -1.61 11.97 23.75
CA CYS A 348 -2.86 11.65 24.43
C CYS A 348 -3.52 10.39 23.86
N ASN A 349 -3.63 10.30 22.53
CA ASN A 349 -4.23 9.16 21.83
C ASN A 349 -3.43 7.87 22.02
N ILE A 350 -2.09 7.94 22.11
CA ILE A 350 -1.25 6.77 22.41
C ILE A 350 -1.59 6.21 23.80
N LEU A 351 -1.67 7.06 24.83
CA LEU A 351 -2.04 6.64 26.19
C LEU A 351 -3.44 6.04 26.26
N LEU A 352 -4.45 6.72 25.73
CA LEU A 352 -5.83 6.22 25.73
C LEU A 352 -5.91 4.86 25.01
N ASN A 353 -5.24 4.72 23.86
CA ASN A 353 -5.18 3.46 23.11
C ASN A 353 -4.41 2.36 23.85
N ALA A 354 -3.42 2.70 24.67
CA ALA A 354 -2.72 1.75 25.55
C ALA A 354 -3.68 1.23 26.63
N CYS A 355 -4.36 2.14 27.35
CA CYS A 355 -5.36 1.77 28.36
C CYS A 355 -6.46 0.87 27.77
N VAL A 356 -7.01 1.23 26.60
CA VAL A 356 -8.05 0.46 25.91
C VAL A 356 -7.55 -0.92 25.47
N LYS A 357 -6.34 -1.03 24.91
CA LYS A 357 -5.74 -2.33 24.55
C LYS A 357 -5.47 -3.24 25.75
N SER A 358 -5.18 -2.65 26.91
CA SER A 358 -4.98 -3.36 28.18
C SER A 358 -6.28 -3.51 29.00
N CYS A 359 -7.46 -3.29 28.39
CA CYS A 359 -8.78 -3.36 29.01
C CYS A 359 -8.99 -2.43 30.24
N GLN A 360 -8.14 -1.40 30.43
CA GLN A 360 -8.24 -0.40 31.49
C GLN A 360 -9.20 0.74 31.09
N TYR A 361 -10.47 0.40 30.78
CA TYR A 361 -11.44 1.34 30.21
C TYR A 361 -11.77 2.51 31.14
N ASP A 362 -12.04 2.25 32.44
CA ASP A 362 -12.26 3.30 33.46
C ASP A 362 -11.13 4.34 33.46
N ARG A 363 -9.88 3.87 33.46
CA ARG A 363 -8.69 4.73 33.45
C ARG A 363 -8.62 5.61 32.19
N ALA A 364 -9.02 5.08 31.04
CA ALA A 364 -9.07 5.85 29.79
C ALA A 364 -10.13 6.97 29.86
N PHE A 365 -11.33 6.70 30.38
CA PHE A 365 -12.37 7.71 30.56
C PHE A 365 -11.97 8.76 31.61
N ARG A 366 -11.40 8.33 32.74
CA ARG A 366 -10.89 9.25 33.78
C ARG A 366 -9.81 10.18 33.25
N PHE A 367 -8.89 9.71 32.42
CA PHE A 367 -7.94 10.58 31.74
C PHE A 367 -8.65 11.56 30.78
N PHE A 368 -9.57 11.08 29.94
CA PHE A 368 -10.30 11.94 29.02
C PHE A 368 -11.06 13.08 29.72
N HIS A 369 -11.84 12.77 30.76
CA HIS A 369 -12.57 13.78 31.53
C HIS A 369 -11.63 14.73 32.27
N SER A 370 -10.60 14.22 32.96
CA SER A 370 -9.60 15.04 33.66
C SER A 370 -8.88 16.02 32.72
N TRP A 371 -8.45 15.57 31.54
CA TRP A 371 -7.81 16.42 30.54
C TRP A 371 -8.80 17.44 29.94
N LYS A 372 -10.06 17.06 29.73
CA LYS A 372 -11.12 17.96 29.23
C LYS A 372 -11.44 19.08 30.22
N GLU A 373 -11.51 18.77 31.53
CA GLU A 373 -11.87 19.73 32.58
C GLU A 373 -10.68 20.61 33.01
N THR A 374 -9.50 20.02 33.19
CA THR A 374 -8.35 20.68 33.83
C THR A 374 -7.20 21.04 32.87
N GLY A 375 -7.24 20.53 31.64
CA GLY A 375 -6.14 20.66 30.69
C GLY A 375 -4.87 19.95 31.17
N PHE A 376 -3.72 20.52 30.81
CA PHE A 376 -2.40 20.02 31.20
C PHE A 376 -1.62 21.12 31.92
N LYS A 377 -1.23 20.86 33.16
CA LYS A 377 -0.33 21.73 33.92
C LYS A 377 1.10 21.42 33.54
N LEU A 378 1.78 22.39 32.94
CA LEU A 378 3.20 22.27 32.58
C LEU A 378 4.10 22.76 33.72
N GLY A 379 5.21 22.05 33.91
CA GLY A 379 6.29 22.51 34.79
C GLY A 379 6.89 23.82 34.28
N SER A 380 7.32 24.69 35.21
CA SER A 380 8.15 25.84 34.85
C SER A 380 9.51 25.32 34.37
N ILE A 381 10.01 25.86 33.25
CA ILE A 381 11.34 25.53 32.73
C ILE A 381 12.36 25.81 33.85
N PRO A 382 13.16 24.82 34.30
CA PRO A 382 14.29 25.10 35.16
C PRO A 382 15.23 26.04 34.41
N ALA A 383 15.43 27.25 34.94
CA ALA A 383 16.49 28.11 34.46
C ALA A 383 17.80 27.32 34.61
N ILE A 384 18.50 27.09 33.50
CA ILE A 384 19.80 26.41 33.54
C ILE A 384 20.81 27.42 34.06
N THR A 385 20.82 27.61 35.38
CA THR A 385 21.91 28.25 36.10
C THR A 385 22.98 27.19 36.31
N GLY A 386 23.95 27.13 35.41
CA GLY A 386 25.16 26.34 35.65
C GLY A 386 25.98 26.99 36.77
N SER A 387 26.06 26.34 37.94
CA SER A 387 27.10 26.55 38.95
C SER A 387 27.05 25.45 40.01
N GLU A 388 28.22 25.12 40.53
CA GLU A 388 28.57 23.91 41.26
C GLU A 388 28.13 23.85 42.74
N SER A 389 28.08 22.62 43.24
CA SER A 389 28.45 22.17 44.61
C SER A 389 28.07 23.00 45.85
N THR A 390 27.17 22.48 46.71
CA THR A 390 27.49 21.86 48.02
C THR A 390 26.20 21.49 48.80
N PRO A 391 26.23 20.50 49.72
CA PRO A 391 25.06 20.12 50.50
C PRO A 391 25.03 20.79 51.89
N GLY A 392 23.98 21.54 52.20
CA GLY A 392 23.69 21.91 53.58
C GLY A 392 22.81 23.15 53.78
N ILE A 393 22.05 23.12 54.88
CA ILE A 393 21.19 24.20 55.44
C ILE A 393 19.86 24.39 54.72
N GLY A 394 18.78 24.04 55.42
CA GLY A 394 17.42 24.25 54.95
C GLY A 394 16.92 25.66 55.22
N LEU A 395 16.14 26.20 54.29
CA LEU A 395 15.27 27.35 54.50
C LEU A 395 13.86 27.04 53.98
N SER A 396 12.91 27.64 54.66
CA SER A 396 11.45 27.52 54.58
C SER A 396 10.83 27.44 53.18
N SER A 397 9.74 26.68 53.10
CA SER A 397 8.64 26.93 52.16
C SER A 397 8.25 28.42 52.19
N ASP A 398 8.42 29.12 51.07
CA ASP A 398 7.33 29.76 50.33
C ASP A 398 7.85 30.65 49.19
N GLN A 399 7.01 30.86 48.16
CA GLN A 399 7.16 31.83 47.07
C GLN A 399 8.22 31.56 45.99
N VAL A 400 8.06 30.45 45.27
CA VAL A 400 8.29 30.45 43.80
C VAL A 400 6.94 30.28 43.11
N ILE A 401 6.19 31.37 42.94
CA ILE A 401 4.97 31.38 42.11
C ILE A 401 5.38 31.46 40.63
N GLY A 402 6.02 30.41 40.15
CA GLY A 402 6.24 30.18 38.73
C GLY A 402 4.89 30.03 38.04
N HIS A 403 4.64 30.82 36.99
CA HIS A 403 3.38 30.76 36.24
C HIS A 403 3.21 29.39 35.58
N THR A 404 2.41 28.52 36.21
CA THR A 404 2.08 27.19 35.66
C THR A 404 1.27 27.37 34.39
N LYS A 405 1.91 27.13 33.24
CA LYS A 405 1.24 27.21 31.94
C LYS A 405 0.24 26.06 31.84
N VAL A 406 -1.05 26.39 31.79
CA VAL A 406 -2.12 25.42 31.54
C VAL A 406 -2.40 25.37 30.04
N VAL A 407 -2.21 24.20 29.44
CA VAL A 407 -2.52 23.95 28.02
C VAL A 407 -3.84 23.20 27.93
N ALA A 408 -4.79 23.74 27.17
CA ALA A 408 -6.10 23.11 26.99
C ALA A 408 -5.98 21.81 26.17
N PHE A 409 -6.66 20.75 26.62
CA PHE A 409 -6.77 19.52 25.87
C PHE A 409 -7.61 19.73 24.60
N ARG A 410 -7.08 19.27 23.46
CA ARG A 410 -7.76 19.34 22.16
C ARG A 410 -8.04 17.92 21.65
N PRO A 411 -9.20 17.32 22.00
CA PRO A 411 -9.58 16.02 21.48
C PRO A 411 -9.76 16.07 19.97
N THR A 412 -9.62 14.91 19.34
CA THR A 412 -9.71 14.73 17.88
C THR A 412 -10.69 13.61 17.56
N THR A 413 -11.11 13.47 16.29
CA THR A 413 -11.86 12.29 15.83
C THR A 413 -11.18 10.97 16.20
N ALA A 414 -9.85 10.92 16.22
CA ALA A 414 -9.11 9.75 16.65
C ALA A 414 -9.26 9.48 18.16
N THR A 415 -9.29 10.52 19.00
CA THR A 415 -9.54 10.43 20.44
C THR A 415 -10.89 9.79 20.73
N PHE A 416 -11.96 10.30 20.11
CA PHE A 416 -13.29 9.72 20.22
C PHE A 416 -13.34 8.28 19.71
N ASN A 417 -12.76 7.99 18.54
CA ASN A 417 -12.71 6.64 17.99
C ASN A 417 -11.96 5.61 18.87
N ILE A 418 -11.08 6.06 19.77
CA ILE A 418 -10.43 5.20 20.77
C ILE A 418 -11.37 4.93 21.94
N LEU A 419 -12.02 5.97 22.49
CA LEU A 419 -12.98 5.83 23.60
C LEU A 419 -14.25 5.06 23.19
N MET A 420 -14.73 5.25 21.96
CA MET A 420 -15.85 4.47 21.41
C MET A 420 -15.55 2.96 21.37
N LYS A 421 -14.27 2.55 21.23
CA LYS A 421 -13.86 1.14 21.34
C LYS A 421 -13.78 0.66 22.78
N ALA A 422 -13.56 1.56 23.74
CA ALA A 422 -13.54 1.26 25.17
C ALA A 422 -14.93 0.86 25.70
N CYS A 423 -16.00 1.27 25.02
CA CYS A 423 -17.39 1.04 25.42
C CYS A 423 -17.86 -0.43 25.28
N GLY A 424 -17.08 -1.30 24.61
CA GLY A 424 -17.31 -2.75 24.55
C GLY A 424 -18.56 -3.22 23.80
N THR A 425 -19.73 -3.12 24.43
CA THR A 425 -21.06 -3.40 23.84
C THR A 425 -22.11 -2.30 24.13
N ASP A 426 -21.75 -1.24 24.88
CA ASP A 426 -22.68 -0.16 25.20
C ASP A 426 -22.92 0.77 24.01
N TYR A 427 -24.07 0.57 23.35
CA TYR A 427 -24.52 1.42 22.24
C TYR A 427 -24.81 2.87 22.66
N HIS A 428 -25.35 3.08 23.87
CA HIS A 428 -25.78 4.40 24.32
C HIS A 428 -24.56 5.29 24.58
N HIS A 429 -23.58 4.78 25.33
CA HIS A 429 -22.33 5.48 25.59
C HIS A 429 -21.59 5.86 24.28
N VAL A 430 -21.52 4.95 23.30
CA VAL A 430 -20.90 5.26 21.99
C VAL A 430 -21.70 6.30 21.20
N LYS A 431 -23.02 6.31 21.31
CA LYS A 431 -23.89 7.32 20.69
C LYS A 431 -23.72 8.69 21.35
N ASP A 432 -23.54 8.74 22.66
CA ASP A 432 -23.34 9.98 23.41
C ASP A 432 -21.96 10.59 23.10
N LEU A 433 -20.90 9.76 23.06
CA LEU A 433 -19.59 10.17 22.53
C LEU A 433 -19.66 10.69 21.08
N MET A 434 -20.51 10.08 20.23
CA MET A 434 -20.77 10.55 18.85
C MET A 434 -21.53 11.87 18.78
N ASN A 435 -22.24 12.27 19.84
CA ASN A 435 -22.92 13.56 19.93
C ASN A 435 -21.97 14.62 20.50
N GLU A 436 -21.29 14.32 21.61
CA GLU A 436 -20.24 15.16 22.21
C GLU A 436 -19.16 15.54 21.18
N MET A 437 -18.76 14.58 20.34
CA MET A 437 -17.84 14.80 19.24
C MET A 437 -18.33 15.90 18.27
N LYS A 438 -19.63 15.91 17.93
CA LYS A 438 -20.23 16.92 17.03
C LYS A 438 -20.40 18.27 17.72
N GLU A 439 -20.75 18.28 19.01
CA GLU A 439 -20.86 19.50 19.82
C GLU A 439 -19.53 20.25 19.90
N MET A 440 -18.40 19.52 19.94
CA MET A 440 -17.06 20.09 19.82
C MET A 440 -16.60 20.35 18.37
N GLY A 441 -17.53 20.36 17.39
CA GLY A 441 -17.26 20.72 16.00
C GLY A 441 -16.49 19.67 15.18
N LEU A 442 -16.33 18.45 15.69
CA LEU A 442 -15.62 17.37 14.99
C LEU A 442 -16.61 16.51 14.17
N SER A 443 -16.26 16.18 12.92
CA SER A 443 -17.09 15.35 12.06
C SER A 443 -16.78 13.84 12.21
N PRO A 444 -17.77 12.99 12.55
CA PRO A 444 -17.61 11.54 12.59
C PRO A 444 -17.14 11.00 11.23
N ASN A 445 -16.06 10.21 11.23
CA ASN A 445 -15.46 9.69 10.01
C ASN A 445 -15.84 8.21 9.77
N ARG A 446 -15.31 7.61 8.69
CA ARG A 446 -15.52 6.20 8.34
C ARG A 446 -15.25 5.24 9.50
N ILE A 447 -14.26 5.51 10.35
CA ILE A 447 -13.91 4.68 11.51
C ILE A 447 -14.95 4.88 12.61
N SER A 448 -15.39 6.12 12.89
CA SER A 448 -16.43 6.43 13.89
C SER A 448 -17.72 5.65 13.61
N TRP A 449 -18.21 5.72 12.37
CA TRP A 449 -19.41 4.99 11.96
C TRP A 449 -19.22 3.47 11.97
N SER A 450 -18.07 2.98 11.48
CA SER A 450 -17.76 1.55 11.50
C SER A 450 -17.74 0.97 12.92
N VAL A 451 -17.17 1.70 13.90
CA VAL A 451 -17.20 1.31 15.32
C VAL A 451 -18.65 1.30 15.83
N LEU A 452 -19.42 2.37 15.63
CA LEU A 452 -20.82 2.41 16.11
C LEU A 452 -21.67 1.25 15.53
N ILE A 453 -21.48 0.90 14.26
CA ILE A 453 -22.25 -0.18 13.61
C ILE A 453 -21.78 -1.57 14.11
N ASP A 454 -20.47 -1.79 14.31
CA ASP A 454 -19.93 -3.03 14.90
C ASP A 454 -20.44 -3.25 16.33
N MET A 455 -20.43 -2.19 17.14
CA MET A 455 -21.02 -2.18 18.48
C MET A 455 -22.49 -2.62 18.46
N CYS A 456 -23.31 -2.10 17.53
CA CYS A 456 -24.70 -2.55 17.37
C CYS A 456 -24.81 -4.02 16.95
N GLY A 457 -23.88 -4.52 16.13
CA GLY A 457 -23.78 -5.92 15.71
C GLY A 457 -23.36 -6.87 16.84
N ASN A 458 -22.65 -6.37 17.85
CA ASN A 458 -22.25 -7.12 19.03
C ASN A 458 -23.31 -7.04 20.15
N SER A 459 -24.03 -5.92 20.27
CA SER A 459 -25.08 -5.67 21.26
C SER A 459 -26.48 -6.09 20.81
N CYS A 460 -26.61 -6.77 19.66
CA CYS A 460 -27.88 -7.14 19.03
C CYS A 460 -28.86 -5.97 18.79
N ASN A 461 -28.38 -4.73 18.64
CA ASN A 461 -29.26 -3.56 18.41
C ASN A 461 -29.50 -3.32 16.91
N MET A 462 -30.44 -4.06 16.31
CA MET A 462 -30.78 -3.91 14.88
C MET A 462 -31.24 -2.48 14.52
N SER A 463 -32.05 -1.84 15.37
CA SER A 463 -32.56 -0.48 15.11
C SER A 463 -31.41 0.54 15.07
N GLY A 464 -30.52 0.48 16.06
CA GLY A 464 -29.30 1.29 16.14
C GLY A 464 -28.36 1.05 14.96
N ALA A 465 -28.14 -0.20 14.56
CA ALA A 465 -27.29 -0.56 13.42
C ALA A 465 -27.81 0.04 12.11
N LEU A 466 -29.09 -0.18 11.81
CA LEU A 466 -29.71 0.27 10.56
C LEU A 466 -29.83 1.80 10.51
N GLN A 467 -30.12 2.44 11.64
CA GLN A 467 -30.15 3.90 11.70
C GLN A 467 -28.75 4.49 11.49
N ALA A 468 -27.73 3.99 12.20
CA ALA A 468 -26.34 4.43 12.04
C ALA A 468 -25.83 4.24 10.61
N PHE A 469 -26.16 3.11 9.99
CA PHE A 469 -25.80 2.77 8.61
C PHE A 469 -26.49 3.68 7.59
N LYS A 470 -27.77 4.03 7.79
CA LYS A 470 -28.48 5.03 6.98
C LYS A 470 -27.88 6.43 7.13
N THR A 471 -27.59 6.87 8.36
CA THR A 471 -27.01 8.19 8.60
C THR A 471 -25.59 8.33 8.06
N MET A 472 -24.77 7.26 8.13
CA MET A 472 -23.45 7.21 7.50
C MET A 472 -23.51 7.54 6.00
N ARG A 473 -24.49 6.96 5.28
CA ARG A 473 -24.75 7.25 3.86
C ARG A 473 -25.30 8.64 3.63
N GLY A 474 -26.23 9.11 4.47
CA GLY A 474 -26.81 10.46 4.36
C GLY A 474 -25.77 11.58 4.50
N VAL A 475 -24.69 11.34 5.24
CA VAL A 475 -23.52 12.23 5.39
C VAL A 475 -22.50 12.06 4.23
N GLY A 476 -22.78 11.20 3.25
CA GLY A 476 -21.92 10.96 2.08
C GLY A 476 -20.75 10.00 2.32
N ILE A 477 -20.67 9.34 3.49
CA ILE A 477 -19.58 8.43 3.82
C ILE A 477 -19.91 7.04 3.29
N LYS A 478 -19.09 6.55 2.34
CA LYS A 478 -19.27 5.23 1.72
C LYS A 478 -19.04 4.10 2.75
N PRO A 479 -20.00 3.19 3.01
CA PRO A 479 -19.80 2.04 3.86
C PRO A 479 -18.77 1.06 3.28
N ASP A 480 -18.11 0.30 4.14
CA ASP A 480 -17.10 -0.70 3.78
C ASP A 480 -17.52 -2.12 4.20
N VAL A 481 -16.65 -3.10 3.91
CA VAL A 481 -16.85 -4.51 4.27
C VAL A 481 -17.21 -4.70 5.75
N VAL A 482 -16.57 -3.94 6.65
CA VAL A 482 -16.83 -4.01 8.10
C VAL A 482 -18.23 -3.48 8.42
N ALA A 483 -18.57 -2.27 7.94
CA ALA A 483 -19.89 -1.68 8.17
C ALA A 483 -21.05 -2.53 7.64
N TYR A 484 -20.93 -3.11 6.44
CA TYR A 484 -21.93 -4.06 5.91
C TYR A 484 -22.01 -5.33 6.76
N THR A 485 -20.87 -5.95 7.09
CA THR A 485 -20.83 -7.20 7.87
C THR A 485 -21.44 -7.02 9.26
N ALA A 486 -21.16 -5.91 9.93
CA ALA A 486 -21.72 -5.57 11.22
C ALA A 486 -23.23 -5.29 11.18
N ALA A 487 -23.72 -4.54 10.18
CA ALA A 487 -25.15 -4.31 10.01
C ALA A 487 -25.91 -5.62 9.69
N ILE A 488 -25.32 -6.49 8.86
CA ILE A 488 -25.82 -7.83 8.59
C ILE A 488 -25.88 -8.66 9.87
N LYS A 489 -24.81 -8.67 10.68
CA LYS A 489 -24.74 -9.36 11.97
C LYS A 489 -25.85 -8.91 12.93
N ALA A 490 -26.11 -7.60 13.02
CA ALA A 490 -27.20 -7.05 13.83
C ALA A 490 -28.58 -7.53 13.37
N CYS A 491 -28.83 -7.57 12.05
CA CYS A 491 -30.09 -8.06 11.48
C CYS A 491 -30.27 -9.57 11.72
N VAL A 492 -29.21 -10.34 11.54
CA VAL A 492 -29.15 -11.79 11.79
C VAL A 492 -29.47 -12.12 13.25
N ALA A 493 -28.84 -11.42 14.20
CA ALA A 493 -29.08 -11.64 15.63
C ALA A 493 -30.53 -11.33 16.08
N ASN A 494 -31.24 -10.49 15.32
CA ASN A 494 -32.65 -10.15 15.55
C ASN A 494 -33.62 -10.98 14.66
N ASN A 495 -33.13 -12.06 14.04
CA ASN A 495 -33.89 -12.94 13.13
C ASN A 495 -34.53 -12.22 11.93
N ASN A 496 -34.04 -11.03 11.56
CA ASN A 496 -34.57 -10.24 10.44
C ASN A 496 -33.76 -10.45 9.16
N LEU A 497 -33.88 -11.67 8.64
CA LEU A 497 -33.09 -12.19 7.53
C LEU A 497 -33.37 -11.42 6.21
N LYS A 498 -34.59 -10.92 6.02
CA LYS A 498 -34.98 -10.12 4.84
C LYS A 498 -34.10 -8.88 4.68
N ILE A 499 -33.86 -8.14 5.76
CA ILE A 499 -32.98 -6.96 5.73
C ILE A 499 -31.52 -7.37 5.57
N ALA A 500 -31.07 -8.42 6.26
CA ALA A 500 -29.70 -8.95 6.14
C ALA A 500 -29.34 -9.28 4.69
N TYR A 501 -30.23 -9.93 3.93
CA TYR A 501 -30.00 -10.22 2.52
C TYR A 501 -30.08 -9.00 1.61
N SER A 502 -30.97 -8.04 1.91
CA SER A 502 -31.01 -6.77 1.15
C SER A 502 -29.67 -6.01 1.24
N LEU A 503 -29.04 -6.01 2.42
CA LEU A 503 -27.73 -5.39 2.64
C LEU A 503 -26.61 -6.17 1.95
N PHE A 504 -26.68 -7.51 1.91
CA PHE A 504 -25.69 -8.36 1.23
C PHE A 504 -25.72 -8.19 -0.29
N GLU A 505 -26.91 -8.16 -0.90
CA GLU A 505 -27.05 -7.91 -2.33
C GLU A 505 -26.67 -6.47 -2.70
N GLU A 506 -26.96 -5.50 -1.83
CA GLU A 506 -26.53 -4.12 -2.02
C GLU A 506 -25.00 -3.98 -1.94
N MET A 507 -24.35 -4.70 -1.01
CA MET A 507 -22.88 -4.77 -0.90
C MET A 507 -22.24 -5.21 -2.22
N LYS A 508 -22.79 -6.26 -2.86
CA LYS A 508 -22.36 -6.73 -4.19
C LYS A 508 -22.60 -5.70 -5.29
N ARG A 509 -23.77 -5.05 -5.32
CA ARG A 509 -24.11 -4.00 -6.32
C ARG A 509 -23.13 -2.84 -6.30
N TYR A 510 -22.60 -2.49 -5.13
CA TYR A 510 -21.56 -1.46 -4.98
C TYR A 510 -20.12 -1.95 -5.21
N GLN A 511 -19.93 -3.18 -5.70
CA GLN A 511 -18.61 -3.81 -5.93
C GLN A 511 -17.75 -3.87 -4.66
N ILE A 512 -18.39 -4.08 -3.50
CA ILE A 512 -17.71 -4.28 -2.22
C ILE A 512 -17.68 -5.80 -1.98
N HIS A 513 -16.51 -6.41 -2.10
CA HIS A 513 -16.39 -7.86 -1.98
C HIS A 513 -16.67 -8.34 -0.54
N PRO A 514 -17.64 -9.25 -0.31
CA PRO A 514 -17.87 -9.86 1.00
C PRO A 514 -16.67 -10.69 1.46
N ASN A 515 -16.42 -10.72 2.77
CA ASN A 515 -15.35 -11.53 3.34
C ASN A 515 -15.92 -12.80 4.00
N LEU A 516 -15.02 -13.71 4.40
CA LEU A 516 -15.40 -14.96 5.07
C LEU A 516 -16.28 -14.75 6.31
N VAL A 517 -16.12 -13.64 7.05
CA VAL A 517 -16.97 -13.31 8.21
C VAL A 517 -18.39 -12.93 7.77
N THR A 518 -18.55 -12.20 6.66
CA THR A 518 -19.86 -11.88 6.07
C THR A 518 -20.63 -13.15 5.71
N TYR A 519 -20.00 -14.06 4.95
CA TYR A 519 -20.59 -15.35 4.58
C TYR A 519 -20.93 -16.19 5.81
N ASN A 520 -19.98 -16.37 6.72
CA ASN A 520 -20.17 -17.13 7.97
C ASN A 520 -21.31 -16.59 8.83
N THR A 521 -21.53 -15.28 8.85
CA THR A 521 -22.62 -14.64 9.60
C THR A 521 -23.99 -14.96 8.99
N LEU A 522 -24.12 -14.88 7.65
CA LEU A 522 -25.35 -15.20 6.94
C LEU A 522 -25.68 -16.70 6.97
N LEU A 523 -24.67 -17.57 6.91
CA LEU A 523 -24.84 -19.01 7.03
C LEU A 523 -25.27 -19.42 8.44
N LYS A 524 -24.66 -18.85 9.49
CA LYS A 524 -25.06 -19.07 10.90
C LYS A 524 -26.47 -18.56 11.22
N ALA A 525 -26.97 -17.58 10.47
CA ALA A 525 -28.29 -16.99 10.68
C ALA A 525 -29.44 -17.99 10.57
N ARG A 526 -29.25 -19.06 9.80
CA ARG A 526 -30.24 -20.12 9.58
C ARG A 526 -30.12 -21.20 10.66
N THR A 527 -30.52 -20.87 11.89
CA THR A 527 -30.57 -21.82 13.02
C THR A 527 -31.78 -22.76 12.97
N ARG A 528 -32.81 -22.44 12.17
CA ARG A 528 -33.91 -23.35 11.82
C ARG A 528 -34.22 -23.22 10.34
N TYR A 529 -34.08 -24.31 9.58
CA TYR A 529 -34.50 -24.37 8.18
C TYR A 529 -35.98 -24.74 8.14
N GLY A 530 -36.85 -23.76 7.93
CA GLY A 530 -38.31 -23.95 7.90
C GLY A 530 -38.92 -23.98 6.50
N SER A 531 -38.16 -23.69 5.44
CA SER A 531 -38.66 -23.70 4.07
C SER A 531 -37.57 -24.03 3.04
N LEU A 532 -37.97 -24.68 1.95
CA LEU A 532 -37.08 -25.04 0.82
C LEU A 532 -36.38 -23.82 0.20
N HIS A 533 -37.05 -22.66 0.24
CA HIS A 533 -36.51 -21.37 -0.20
C HIS A 533 -35.28 -20.95 0.61
N ASP A 534 -35.30 -21.19 1.93
CA ASP A 534 -34.21 -20.84 2.83
C ASP A 534 -32.95 -21.70 2.61
N VAL A 535 -33.15 -22.99 2.31
CA VAL A 535 -32.06 -23.91 1.92
C VAL A 535 -31.46 -23.48 0.59
N ARG A 536 -32.27 -23.21 -0.45
CA ARG A 536 -31.78 -22.70 -1.75
C ARG A 536 -30.96 -21.42 -1.61
N GLN A 537 -31.40 -20.47 -0.78
CA GLN A 537 -30.63 -19.25 -0.49
C GLN A 537 -29.30 -19.54 0.21
N CYS A 538 -29.29 -20.44 1.20
CA CYS A 538 -28.08 -20.86 1.91
C CYS A 538 -27.06 -21.51 0.96
N LEU A 539 -27.51 -22.39 0.06
CA LEU A 539 -26.69 -23.02 -0.97
C LEU A 539 -26.12 -22.00 -1.95
N ALA A 540 -26.93 -21.05 -2.42
CA ALA A 540 -26.46 -19.98 -3.31
C ALA A 540 -25.37 -19.12 -2.67
N MET A 541 -25.48 -18.82 -1.37
CA MET A 541 -24.46 -18.07 -0.62
C MET A 541 -23.19 -18.89 -0.36
N TYR A 542 -23.33 -20.19 -0.13
CA TYR A 542 -22.19 -21.09 0.00
C TYR A 542 -21.43 -21.25 -1.32
N GLN A 543 -22.13 -21.40 -2.45
CA GLN A 543 -21.50 -21.41 -3.78
C GLN A 543 -20.81 -20.07 -4.09
N ASP A 544 -21.44 -18.95 -3.77
CA ASP A 544 -20.88 -17.60 -3.95
C ASP A 544 -19.60 -17.41 -3.11
N MET A 545 -19.57 -17.91 -1.88
CA MET A 545 -18.36 -17.97 -1.05
C MET A 545 -17.22 -18.78 -1.71
N ARG A 546 -17.55 -19.93 -2.34
CA ARG A 546 -16.57 -20.77 -3.04
C ARG A 546 -16.06 -20.11 -4.33
N ARG A 547 -16.93 -19.45 -5.11
CA ARG A 547 -16.57 -18.66 -6.30
C ARG A 547 -15.68 -17.47 -5.95
N ALA A 548 -15.84 -16.89 -4.75
CA ALA A 548 -14.96 -15.85 -4.21
C ALA A 548 -13.58 -16.38 -3.71
N GLY A 549 -13.31 -17.68 -3.82
CA GLY A 549 -12.01 -18.29 -3.51
C GLY A 549 -11.82 -18.70 -2.04
N TYR A 550 -12.87 -18.66 -1.21
CA TYR A 550 -12.76 -19.07 0.19
C TYR A 550 -12.98 -20.57 0.37
N SER A 551 -12.16 -21.21 1.22
CA SER A 551 -12.34 -22.61 1.63
C SER A 551 -13.49 -22.77 2.62
N ALA A 552 -14.17 -23.90 2.58
CA ALA A 552 -15.14 -24.26 3.61
C ALA A 552 -14.44 -24.63 4.92
N ASN A 553 -14.97 -24.17 6.05
CA ASN A 553 -14.56 -24.64 7.37
C ASN A 553 -15.36 -25.90 7.72
N ASP A 554 -14.70 -27.00 8.11
CA ASP A 554 -15.35 -28.26 8.50
C ASP A 554 -16.40 -28.10 9.59
N TYR A 555 -16.21 -27.12 10.49
CA TYR A 555 -17.21 -26.74 11.50
C TYR A 555 -18.56 -26.35 10.87
N PHE A 556 -18.57 -25.60 9.75
CA PHE A 556 -19.81 -25.19 9.09
C PHE A 556 -20.47 -26.34 8.36
N LEU A 557 -19.70 -27.26 7.77
CA LEU A 557 -20.22 -28.51 7.24
C LEU A 557 -20.88 -29.35 8.35
N LYS A 558 -20.20 -29.52 9.50
CA LYS A 558 -20.75 -30.22 10.69
C LYS A 558 -21.96 -29.52 11.31
N ASP A 559 -22.00 -28.20 11.37
CA ASP A 559 -23.09 -27.40 11.95
C ASP A 559 -24.32 -27.37 11.04
N LEU A 560 -24.10 -27.27 9.72
CA LEU A 560 -25.12 -27.43 8.68
C LEU A 560 -25.71 -28.85 8.73
N LEU A 561 -24.85 -29.88 8.82
CA LEU A 561 -25.23 -31.29 9.01
C LEU A 561 -26.08 -31.49 10.26
N GLY A 562 -25.58 -31.09 11.44
CA GLY A 562 -26.25 -31.32 12.72
C GLY A 562 -27.64 -30.70 12.78
N ARG A 563 -27.80 -29.48 12.24
CA ARG A 563 -29.08 -28.75 12.29
C ARG A 563 -30.06 -29.11 11.16
N LEU A 564 -29.60 -29.51 9.97
CA LEU A 564 -30.49 -30.08 8.94
C LEU A 564 -30.92 -31.52 9.29
N LEU A 565 -30.14 -32.23 10.12
CA LEU A 565 -30.47 -33.58 10.58
C LEU A 565 -31.05 -33.65 12.01
N GLY A 566 -31.26 -32.51 12.67
CA GLY A 566 -31.93 -32.43 13.97
C GLY A 566 -31.21 -33.13 15.13
N PHE A 567 -29.90 -33.36 15.04
CA PHE A 567 -29.12 -33.94 16.13
C PHE A 567 -28.59 -32.84 17.05
N ASN A 568 -29.20 -32.72 18.23
CA ASN A 568 -28.60 -31.99 19.34
C ASN A 568 -27.57 -32.87 20.05
N ASP A 569 -26.34 -32.35 20.11
CA ASP A 569 -25.22 -32.72 20.97
C ASP A 569 -24.64 -34.15 20.90
N HIS A 570 -23.30 -34.18 20.85
CA HIS A 570 -22.41 -35.35 20.93
C HIS A 570 -22.53 -36.41 19.81
N LEU A 571 -21.73 -36.23 18.74
CA LEU A 571 -21.01 -37.39 18.18
C LEU A 571 -19.75 -37.62 19.02
N PRO A 572 -19.57 -38.80 19.64
CA PRO A 572 -18.26 -39.24 20.09
C PRO A 572 -17.36 -39.45 18.87
N GLU A 573 -16.09 -39.08 19.00
CA GLU A 573 -15.07 -39.55 18.06
C GLU A 573 -14.87 -41.07 18.23
N THR A 574 -14.54 -41.76 17.13
CA THR A 574 -14.40 -43.24 17.03
C THR A 574 -15.69 -44.08 16.98
N CYS A 575 -16.24 -44.28 15.78
CA CYS A 575 -16.61 -45.61 15.25
C CYS A 575 -17.02 -45.52 13.77
N GLU A 576 -16.10 -45.76 12.83
CA GLU A 576 -16.43 -45.81 11.41
C GLU A 576 -17.10 -47.15 11.01
N SER A 577 -17.81 -47.14 9.88
CA SER A 577 -18.55 -48.24 9.22
C SER A 577 -19.98 -48.57 9.69
N ARG A 578 -20.27 -48.82 10.98
CA ARG A 578 -21.56 -49.44 11.37
C ARG A 578 -22.77 -48.50 11.45
N ALA A 579 -22.55 -47.18 11.53
CA ALA A 579 -23.63 -46.18 11.57
C ALA A 579 -24.13 -45.76 10.18
N GLN A 580 -23.30 -45.87 9.13
CA GLN A 580 -23.65 -45.42 7.77
C GLN A 580 -24.69 -46.32 7.10
N SER A 581 -24.66 -47.64 7.36
CA SER A 581 -25.64 -48.59 6.87
C SER A 581 -27.03 -48.34 7.46
N LEU A 582 -27.15 -48.31 8.79
CA LEU A 582 -28.40 -48.05 9.51
C LEU A 582 -29.02 -46.66 9.22
N PHE A 583 -28.18 -45.66 8.89
CA PHE A 583 -28.64 -44.34 8.47
C PHE A 583 -29.28 -44.38 7.07
N ILE A 584 -28.63 -45.00 6.10
CA ILE A 584 -29.14 -45.15 4.73
C ILE A 584 -30.42 -45.99 4.72
N GLU A 585 -30.41 -47.13 5.41
CA GLU A 585 -31.52 -48.08 5.48
C GLU A 585 -32.80 -47.46 6.10
N ARG A 586 -32.65 -46.58 7.11
CA ARG A 586 -33.78 -45.82 7.68
C ARG A 586 -34.23 -44.64 6.82
N VAL A 587 -33.37 -44.06 5.97
CA VAL A 587 -33.77 -42.99 5.04
C VAL A 587 -34.50 -43.57 3.82
N ALA A 588 -34.10 -44.73 3.31
CA ALA A 588 -34.79 -45.43 2.21
C ALA A 588 -36.23 -45.83 2.57
N VAL A 589 -36.47 -46.31 3.80
CA VAL A 589 -37.82 -46.67 4.31
C VAL A 589 -38.76 -45.45 4.42
N LEU A 590 -38.23 -44.23 4.38
CA LEU A 590 -38.99 -42.98 4.54
C LEU A 590 -39.32 -42.26 3.22
N LEU A 591 -38.96 -42.83 2.06
CA LEU A 591 -39.11 -42.23 0.72
C LEU A 591 -40.22 -42.88 -0.14
N GLN A 592 -41.29 -43.36 0.48
CA GLN A 592 -42.50 -43.78 -0.25
C GLN A 592 -43.58 -42.70 -0.24
N LYS A 593 -43.49 -41.81 -1.24
CA LYS A 593 -44.53 -40.95 -1.82
C LYS A 593 -45.09 -39.86 -0.88
N ASP A 594 -45.25 -38.64 -1.40
CA ASP A 594 -44.60 -37.38 -0.93
C ASP A 594 -45.50 -36.21 -1.43
N VAL A 595 -45.04 -35.00 -1.81
CA VAL A 595 -45.85 -34.01 -2.62
C VAL A 595 -44.96 -33.11 -3.52
N SER A 596 -45.54 -32.57 -4.62
CA SER A 596 -44.97 -31.64 -5.61
C SER A 596 -44.73 -30.18 -5.09
N GLU A 597 -43.80 -29.34 -5.59
CA GLU A 597 -43.83 -28.64 -6.90
C GLU A 597 -42.41 -28.22 -7.39
N ASN A 598 -42.16 -28.31 -8.71
CA ASN A 598 -40.87 -28.46 -9.44
C ASN A 598 -39.58 -27.94 -8.75
N GLN A 599 -38.73 -28.86 -8.30
CA GLN A 599 -37.69 -28.54 -7.33
C GLN A 599 -36.27 -28.55 -7.88
N VAL A 600 -35.77 -27.40 -8.35
CA VAL A 600 -34.36 -27.27 -8.78
C VAL A 600 -33.39 -27.15 -7.59
N VAL A 601 -32.31 -27.93 -7.61
CA VAL A 601 -31.15 -27.88 -6.69
C VAL A 601 -29.86 -27.89 -7.50
N ASP A 602 -29.08 -26.81 -7.45
CA ASP A 602 -27.77 -26.72 -8.11
C ASP A 602 -26.64 -27.12 -7.15
N LEU A 603 -25.77 -28.03 -7.61
CA LEU A 603 -24.63 -28.57 -6.88
C LEU A 603 -23.27 -28.15 -7.49
N HIS A 604 -23.26 -27.29 -8.51
CA HIS A 604 -22.05 -26.81 -9.17
C HIS A 604 -21.04 -26.23 -8.17
N GLY A 605 -19.78 -26.67 -8.26
CA GLY A 605 -18.67 -26.21 -7.42
C GLY A 605 -18.62 -26.74 -5.98
N LEU A 606 -19.56 -27.60 -5.58
CA LEU A 606 -19.50 -28.33 -4.31
C LEU A 606 -18.52 -29.51 -4.37
N THR A 607 -18.02 -29.98 -3.23
CA THR A 607 -17.29 -31.27 -3.17
C THR A 607 -18.23 -32.47 -3.16
N LYS A 608 -17.71 -33.66 -3.49
CA LYS A 608 -18.43 -34.95 -3.42
C LYS A 608 -19.12 -35.22 -2.07
N VAL A 609 -18.54 -34.75 -0.96
CA VAL A 609 -19.14 -34.90 0.37
C VAL A 609 -20.23 -33.86 0.58
N GLU A 610 -19.93 -32.58 0.31
CA GLU A 610 -20.89 -31.47 0.39
C GLU A 610 -22.17 -31.74 -0.42
N ALA A 611 -22.02 -32.13 -1.69
CA ALA A 611 -23.13 -32.41 -2.58
C ALA A 611 -24.06 -33.52 -2.05
N ARG A 612 -23.50 -34.62 -1.50
CA ARG A 612 -24.29 -35.74 -0.95
C ARG A 612 -25.09 -35.30 0.27
N VAL A 613 -24.48 -34.48 1.12
CA VAL A 613 -25.13 -33.90 2.31
C VAL A 613 -26.29 -32.99 1.94
N VAL A 614 -26.09 -32.13 0.93
CA VAL A 614 -27.11 -31.21 0.44
C VAL A 614 -28.33 -31.97 -0.09
N VAL A 615 -28.12 -32.99 -0.92
CA VAL A 615 -29.22 -33.80 -1.49
C VAL A 615 -30.00 -34.54 -0.40
N LEU A 616 -29.32 -35.20 0.55
CA LEU A 616 -29.98 -35.87 1.69
C LEU A 616 -30.80 -34.91 2.55
N SER A 617 -30.29 -33.69 2.76
CA SER A 617 -30.97 -32.67 3.56
C SER A 617 -32.23 -32.14 2.88
N VAL A 618 -32.17 -31.90 1.57
CA VAL A 618 -33.35 -31.49 0.78
C VAL A 618 -34.44 -32.57 0.81
N LEU A 619 -34.08 -33.84 0.57
CA LEU A 619 -35.03 -34.96 0.63
C LEU A 619 -35.74 -35.08 1.99
N ARG A 620 -34.99 -34.94 3.09
CA ARG A 620 -35.59 -34.92 4.44
C ARG A 620 -36.55 -33.75 4.64
N MET A 621 -36.21 -32.57 4.13
CA MET A 621 -36.99 -31.36 4.38
C MET A 621 -38.27 -31.28 3.53
N ILE A 622 -38.26 -31.90 2.35
CA ILE A 622 -39.49 -32.21 1.58
C ILE A 622 -40.42 -33.03 2.46
N LYS A 623 -39.94 -34.16 2.99
CA LYS A 623 -40.72 -35.04 3.87
C LYS A 623 -41.26 -34.33 5.12
N GLU A 624 -40.49 -33.47 5.77
CA GLU A 624 -40.94 -32.71 6.95
C GLU A 624 -41.99 -31.62 6.61
N SER A 625 -42.15 -31.26 5.33
CA SER A 625 -43.11 -30.24 4.87
C SER A 625 -44.48 -30.80 4.47
N TYR A 626 -44.63 -32.12 4.36
CA TYR A 626 -45.86 -32.77 3.89
C TYR A 626 -46.37 -33.84 4.87
N GLY A 627 -47.70 -33.93 5.01
CA GLY A 627 -48.35 -34.86 5.94
C GLY A 627 -48.41 -36.30 5.40
N PRO A 628 -48.46 -37.33 6.27
CA PRO A 628 -48.49 -38.73 5.84
C PRO A 628 -49.64 -39.04 4.87
N GLY A 629 -49.36 -39.79 3.80
CA GLY A 629 -50.39 -40.37 2.92
C GLY A 629 -50.77 -39.56 1.68
N HIS A 630 -50.02 -38.52 1.30
CA HIS A 630 -50.20 -37.77 0.05
C HIS A 630 -49.13 -38.17 -1.00
N PRO A 631 -49.34 -38.02 -2.33
CA PRO A 631 -48.36 -38.39 -3.36
C PRO A 631 -47.59 -37.21 -4.02
N ILE A 632 -46.30 -37.48 -4.34
CA ILE A 632 -45.49 -36.65 -5.25
C ILE A 632 -46.03 -36.81 -6.66
N ASP A 633 -46.14 -35.68 -7.37
CA ASP A 633 -46.33 -35.66 -8.81
C ASP A 633 -45.35 -34.69 -9.52
N GLU A 634 -44.32 -34.13 -8.84
CA GLU A 634 -43.29 -33.29 -9.51
C GLU A 634 -41.84 -33.56 -9.10
N ASP A 635 -40.95 -33.25 -10.04
CA ASP A 635 -39.57 -33.69 -10.08
C ASP A 635 -38.62 -32.85 -9.21
N LEU A 636 -37.66 -33.52 -8.58
CA LEU A 636 -36.47 -32.93 -7.98
C LEU A 636 -35.33 -32.84 -9.03
N ILE A 637 -35.18 -31.68 -9.65
CA ILE A 637 -34.17 -31.43 -10.68
C ILE A 637 -32.82 -31.09 -10.04
N ILE A 638 -31.87 -32.02 -10.07
CA ILE A 638 -30.50 -31.81 -9.54
C ILE A 638 -29.54 -31.42 -10.68
N ILE A 639 -29.07 -30.17 -10.66
CA ILE A 639 -28.06 -29.67 -11.60
C ILE A 639 -26.67 -29.96 -11.03
N THR A 640 -25.86 -30.74 -11.77
CA THR A 640 -24.50 -31.14 -11.34
C THR A 640 -23.37 -30.36 -12.03
N GLY A 641 -23.70 -29.29 -12.76
CA GLY A 641 -22.74 -28.37 -13.41
C GLY A 641 -22.39 -28.69 -14.88
N ILE A 642 -22.56 -29.94 -15.33
CA ILE A 642 -22.12 -30.36 -16.67
C ILE A 642 -22.98 -29.73 -17.79
N GLY A 643 -22.55 -28.57 -18.29
CA GLY A 643 -23.38 -27.71 -19.14
C GLY A 643 -22.69 -26.87 -20.23
N LYS A 644 -21.36 -26.99 -20.43
CA LYS A 644 -20.63 -26.70 -21.69
C LYS A 644 -19.15 -27.02 -21.52
N GLU A 645 -18.54 -27.59 -22.56
CA GLU A 645 -17.12 -27.97 -22.53
C GLU A 645 -16.21 -26.75 -22.51
N ILE A 646 -15.47 -26.56 -21.41
CA ILE A 646 -14.29 -25.70 -21.33
C ILE A 646 -13.14 -26.59 -20.80
N PRO A 647 -12.02 -26.77 -21.53
CA PRO A 647 -10.95 -27.66 -21.09
C PRO A 647 -10.19 -27.06 -19.89
N GLY A 648 -10.39 -27.62 -18.69
CA GLY A 648 -9.61 -27.26 -17.50
C GLY A 648 -10.09 -27.83 -16.17
N GLU A 649 -11.39 -27.75 -15.86
CA GLU A 649 -11.93 -28.07 -14.51
C GLU A 649 -12.55 -29.48 -14.39
N VAL A 650 -12.30 -30.35 -15.37
CA VAL A 650 -13.15 -31.50 -15.74
C VAL A 650 -13.32 -32.59 -14.66
N HIS A 651 -12.37 -32.77 -13.73
CA HIS A 651 -12.43 -33.92 -12.79
C HIS A 651 -13.45 -33.75 -11.64
N ARG A 652 -13.56 -32.56 -11.03
CA ARG A 652 -14.34 -32.41 -9.78
C ARG A 652 -15.85 -32.57 -9.98
N GLU A 653 -16.39 -32.10 -11.10
CA GLU A 653 -17.84 -32.16 -11.36
C GLU A 653 -18.31 -33.56 -11.74
N TRP A 654 -17.46 -34.32 -12.45
CA TRP A 654 -17.74 -35.71 -12.79
C TRP A 654 -17.80 -36.60 -11.53
N ASP A 655 -16.88 -36.39 -10.59
CA ASP A 655 -16.87 -37.05 -9.28
C ASP A 655 -18.13 -36.74 -8.44
N VAL A 656 -18.61 -35.49 -8.50
CA VAL A 656 -19.87 -35.08 -7.85
C VAL A 656 -21.05 -35.78 -8.51
N LYS A 657 -21.20 -35.69 -9.83
CA LYS A 657 -22.30 -36.35 -10.55
C LYS A 657 -22.34 -37.85 -10.26
N HIS A 658 -21.21 -38.55 -10.37
CA HIS A 658 -21.15 -39.98 -10.10
C HIS A 658 -21.51 -40.32 -8.66
N ALA A 659 -21.08 -39.50 -7.69
CA ALA A 659 -21.40 -39.71 -6.28
C ALA A 659 -22.86 -39.45 -5.89
N ILE A 660 -23.53 -38.53 -6.58
CA ILE A 660 -24.96 -38.21 -6.35
C ILE A 660 -25.86 -39.23 -7.03
N VAL A 661 -25.54 -39.65 -8.26
CA VAL A 661 -26.22 -40.76 -8.93
C VAL A 661 -26.12 -42.02 -8.06
N LYS A 662 -24.92 -42.39 -7.60
CA LYS A 662 -24.70 -43.51 -6.68
C LYS A 662 -25.45 -43.39 -5.35
N LEU A 663 -25.59 -42.18 -4.80
CA LEU A 663 -26.37 -41.96 -3.57
C LEU A 663 -27.87 -42.21 -3.81
N LEU A 664 -28.42 -41.68 -4.89
CA LEU A 664 -29.85 -41.71 -5.16
C LEU A 664 -30.33 -43.08 -5.68
N GLN A 665 -29.57 -43.73 -6.58
CA GLN A 665 -29.86 -45.08 -7.08
C GLN A 665 -29.42 -46.15 -6.08
N ASP A 666 -28.10 -46.37 -5.91
CA ASP A 666 -27.58 -47.53 -5.15
C ASP A 666 -27.97 -47.52 -3.66
N GLN A 667 -28.20 -46.34 -3.06
CA GLN A 667 -28.41 -46.21 -1.61
C GLN A 667 -29.85 -45.85 -1.21
N LEU A 668 -30.60 -45.16 -2.07
CA LEU A 668 -31.98 -44.72 -1.77
C LEU A 668 -33.03 -45.36 -2.68
N GLY A 669 -32.64 -46.09 -3.73
CA GLY A 669 -33.57 -46.80 -4.62
C GLY A 669 -34.46 -45.89 -5.47
N LEU A 670 -34.10 -44.61 -5.59
CA LEU A 670 -34.87 -43.63 -6.37
C LEU A 670 -34.57 -43.78 -7.86
N GLU A 671 -35.61 -43.68 -8.68
CA GLU A 671 -35.47 -43.64 -10.13
C GLU A 671 -34.89 -42.28 -10.57
N ILE A 672 -33.84 -42.30 -11.39
CA ILE A 672 -33.13 -41.08 -11.82
C ILE A 672 -33.16 -40.99 -13.34
N LEU A 673 -33.76 -39.92 -13.85
CA LEU A 673 -33.70 -39.56 -15.27
C LEU A 673 -32.48 -38.64 -15.53
N VAL A 674 -31.40 -39.21 -16.06
CA VAL A 674 -30.17 -38.45 -16.38
C VAL A 674 -30.30 -37.79 -17.75
N GLY A 675 -30.98 -36.65 -17.80
CA GLY A 675 -31.11 -35.83 -19.02
C GLY A 675 -29.84 -35.04 -19.35
N GLN A 676 -29.46 -34.99 -20.64
CA GLN A 676 -28.58 -33.94 -21.16
C GLN A 676 -29.43 -32.66 -21.33
N GLY A 677 -29.29 -31.70 -20.42
CA GLY A 677 -30.17 -30.53 -20.35
C GLY A 677 -30.04 -29.58 -21.53
N ARG A 678 -30.96 -29.64 -22.49
CA ARG A 678 -31.47 -28.42 -23.14
C ARG A 678 -32.43 -27.74 -22.17
N VAL A 679 -32.22 -26.46 -21.92
CA VAL A 679 -33.13 -25.63 -21.11
C VAL A 679 -34.51 -25.58 -21.80
N PRO A 680 -35.63 -25.74 -21.07
CA PRO A 680 -36.96 -25.60 -21.66
C PRO A 680 -37.20 -24.15 -22.14
N PRO A 681 -37.90 -23.94 -23.26
CA PRO A 681 -38.07 -22.62 -23.86
C PRO A 681 -39.07 -21.77 -23.06
N GLY A 682 -38.62 -21.16 -21.96
CA GLY A 682 -39.52 -20.45 -21.04
C GLY A 682 -38.88 -19.41 -20.10
N SER A 683 -37.57 -19.15 -20.16
CA SER A 683 -36.94 -18.10 -19.37
C SER A 683 -36.09 -17.16 -20.24
N ARG A 684 -36.20 -15.86 -19.97
CA ARG A 684 -35.59 -14.81 -20.79
C ARG A 684 -34.06 -14.93 -20.79
N THR A 685 -33.48 -14.96 -21.98
CA THR A 685 -32.04 -14.86 -22.21
C THR A 685 -31.50 -13.55 -21.64
N TRP A 686 -30.72 -13.65 -20.56
CA TRP A 686 -29.84 -12.56 -20.15
C TRP A 686 -28.60 -12.58 -21.05
N THR A 687 -28.53 -11.62 -21.97
CA THR A 687 -27.36 -11.39 -22.80
C THR A 687 -26.24 -10.75 -21.97
N PHE A 688 -25.11 -11.46 -21.85
CA PHE A 688 -23.86 -10.83 -21.42
C PHE A 688 -23.25 -10.04 -22.59
N PRO A 689 -22.73 -8.82 -22.36
CA PRO A 689 -22.03 -8.06 -23.39
C PRO A 689 -20.63 -8.64 -23.65
N ASP A 690 -20.28 -8.79 -24.94
CA ASP A 690 -18.97 -9.27 -25.37
C ASP A 690 -17.80 -8.44 -24.80
N ARG A 691 -16.78 -9.15 -24.30
CA ARG A 691 -15.45 -8.59 -24.02
C ARG A 691 -14.33 -9.48 -24.57
N ALA A 692 -14.27 -9.58 -25.89
CA ALA A 692 -13.10 -10.03 -26.62
C ALA A 692 -12.42 -8.85 -27.34
N ARG A 693 -11.48 -8.18 -26.68
CA ARG A 693 -10.44 -7.35 -27.31
C ARG A 693 -9.10 -7.51 -26.59
N THR A 694 -8.36 -8.53 -27.02
CA THR A 694 -6.91 -8.52 -27.29
C THR A 694 -6.00 -7.56 -26.50
N LEU A 695 -5.11 -8.12 -25.69
CA LEU A 695 -3.75 -7.62 -25.43
C LEU A 695 -2.77 -8.83 -25.43
N PRO A 696 -1.49 -8.66 -25.80
CA PRO A 696 -0.58 -9.75 -26.18
C PRO A 696 0.14 -10.40 -24.98
N PRO A 697 0.74 -11.60 -25.17
CA PRO A 697 1.56 -12.25 -24.14
C PRO A 697 2.97 -11.63 -24.05
N PRO A 698 3.58 -11.56 -22.84
CA PRO A 698 5.01 -11.32 -22.68
C PRO A 698 5.84 -12.59 -23.00
N PRO A 699 7.14 -12.46 -23.30
CA PRO A 699 7.91 -13.50 -24.00
C PRO A 699 8.48 -14.60 -23.09
N GLU A 700 8.73 -15.76 -23.71
CA GLU A 700 9.46 -16.89 -23.11
C GLU A 700 10.95 -16.55 -22.92
N GLU A 701 11.51 -16.88 -21.75
CA GLU A 701 12.96 -17.04 -21.59
C GLU A 701 13.30 -18.50 -21.25
N ARG A 702 14.30 -19.02 -21.95
CA ARG A 702 14.70 -20.43 -21.95
C ARG A 702 15.43 -20.80 -20.66
N ALA A 703 14.94 -21.81 -19.94
CA ALA A 703 15.77 -22.58 -19.01
C ALA A 703 16.16 -23.91 -19.65
N LEU A 704 17.44 -24.07 -20.02
CA LEU A 704 18.02 -25.39 -20.24
C LEU A 704 18.26 -26.03 -18.87
N GLU A 705 17.62 -27.17 -18.58
CA GLU A 705 18.17 -28.12 -17.61
C GLU A 705 18.37 -29.50 -18.23
N LYS A 706 19.54 -30.06 -17.93
CA LYS A 706 20.08 -31.27 -18.56
C LYS A 706 19.55 -32.50 -17.86
N LYS A 707 19.27 -33.56 -18.62
CA LYS A 707 19.15 -34.91 -18.07
C LYS A 707 20.43 -35.28 -17.32
N ALA A 708 20.32 -35.63 -16.05
CA ALA A 708 21.34 -36.34 -15.29
C ALA A 708 20.66 -37.43 -14.45
N SER A 709 20.72 -38.67 -14.95
CA SER A 709 20.28 -39.86 -14.23
C SER A 709 21.34 -40.29 -13.23
N PHE A 710 20.97 -40.47 -11.95
CA PHE A 710 21.77 -41.26 -11.02
C PHE A 710 20.89 -42.25 -10.26
N ARG A 711 21.23 -43.53 -10.38
CA ARG A 711 20.66 -44.63 -9.58
C ARG A 711 21.31 -44.62 -8.20
N ARG A 712 20.56 -45.00 -7.16
CA ARG A 712 21.16 -45.47 -5.90
C ARG A 712 21.65 -46.92 -6.10
N PRO A 713 22.84 -47.28 -5.61
CA PRO A 713 23.12 -48.63 -5.14
C PRO A 713 22.69 -48.78 -3.68
N GLU A 714 22.04 -49.87 -3.36
CA GLU A 714 21.97 -50.41 -1.99
C GLU A 714 23.00 -51.55 -1.86
N ASP A 715 23.23 -51.98 -0.62
CA ASP A 715 23.96 -53.17 -0.17
C ASP A 715 25.51 -53.16 -0.08
N MET A 716 25.95 -53.13 1.19
CA MET A 716 26.91 -54.03 1.87
C MET A 716 28.27 -54.34 1.21
N GLU A 717 29.36 -53.91 1.86
CA GLU A 717 30.16 -54.77 2.77
C GLU A 717 31.25 -53.95 3.52
N CYS A 718 31.59 -54.40 4.74
CA CYS A 718 32.64 -53.93 5.67
C CYS A 718 32.57 -52.47 6.18
#